data_AF-Q8K1S4-F1
#
_entry.id   AF-Q8K1S4-F1
#
_cell.length_a   1.000
_cell.length_b   1.000
_cell.length_c   1.000
_cell.angle_alpha   90.00
_cell.angle_beta   90.00
_cell.angle_gamma   90.00
#
_symmetry.space_group_name_H-M   'P 1'
#
loop_
_entity.id
_entity.type
_entity.pdbx_description
1 polymer ?
#
loop_
_entity_poly.entity_id
_entity_poly.type
_entity_poly.pdbx_seq_one_letter_code
_entity_poly.pdbx_strand_id
1 'polypeptide(L)'
;MAVRPGLWPALLGIVLTAWLRGSGAQQSATVANPVPGANPDLLPHFLVEPEDVYIVKNKPVLLVCKAVPATQIFFKCNGEWVRQVDHVIERSTDGSSGLPTMEVRINVSRQQVEKVFGLEEYWCQCVAWSSSGTTKSQKAYIRIAYLRKNFEQEPLAKEVSLEQGIVLPCRPPEGIPPAEVEWLRNEDLVDPSLDPNVYITREHSLVVRQARLADTANYTCVAKNIVARRRSASAAVIVYVNGGWSTWTEWSVCSASCGRGWQKRSRSCTNPAPLNGGAFCEGQNVQKTACATLCPVDGSWSPWSKWSACGLDCTHWRSRECSDPAPRNGGEECRGADLDTRNCTSDLCLHTSSGPEDVALYIGLVAVAVCLILLLLVLVLIYCRKKEGLDSDVADSSILTSGFQPVSIKPSKADNPHLLTIQPDLSTTTTTYQGSLCPRQDGPSPKFQLSNGHLLSPLGSGRHTLHHSSPTSEAEDFVSRLSTQNYFRSLPRGTSNMAYGTFNFLGGRLMIPNTGISLLIPPDAIPRGKIYEIYLTLHKPEDVRLPLAGCQTLLSPIVSCGPPGVLLTRPVILAMDHCGEPSPDSWSLRLKKQSCEGSWEDVLHLGEESPSHLYYCQLEAGACYVFTEQLGRFALVGEALSVAATKRLRLLLFAPVACTSLEYNIRVYCLHDTHDALKEVVQLEKQLGGQLIQEPRVLHFKDSYHNLRLSIHDVPSSLWKSKLLVSYQEIPFYHIWNGTQQYLHCTFTLERVNASTSDLACKVWVWQVEGDGQSFNINFNITKDTRFAEMLALESEGGVPALVGPSAFKIPFLIRQKIITSLDPPCSRGADWRTLAQKLHLDSHLSFFASKPSPTAMILNLWEARHFPNGNLGQLAAAVAGLGQPDAGLFTVSEAEC
;
A
#
# COMPACT_ATOMS: atom_id res chain seq x y z
N MET A 1 47.80 33.79 -26.05
CA MET A 1 48.55 33.14 -27.15
C MET A 1 47.58 32.13 -27.76
N ALA A 2 46.80 32.52 -28.77
CA ALA A 2 47.03 32.21 -30.20
C ALA A 2 47.03 30.68 -30.43
N VAL A 3 46.11 30.07 -31.20
CA VAL A 3 45.53 30.48 -32.50
C VAL A 3 43.98 30.27 -32.57
N ARG A 4 43.31 30.95 -33.53
CA ARG A 4 41.84 30.99 -33.76
C ARG A 4 41.29 29.75 -34.50
N PRO A 5 40.00 29.40 -34.34
CA PRO A 5 39.28 28.47 -35.21
C PRO A 5 38.68 29.16 -36.45
N GLY A 6 38.42 28.39 -37.52
CA GLY A 6 37.73 28.84 -38.74
C GLY A 6 36.36 28.17 -38.91
N LEU A 7 35.35 28.96 -39.27
CA LEU A 7 34.00 28.49 -39.63
C LEU A 7 33.97 27.98 -41.08
N TRP A 8 33.00 27.11 -41.41
CA TRP A 8 31.92 27.40 -42.38
C TRP A 8 30.86 26.27 -42.40
N PRO A 9 29.56 26.55 -42.67
CA PRO A 9 28.47 25.59 -42.46
C PRO A 9 27.83 24.98 -43.73
N ALA A 10 27.14 23.87 -43.51
CA ALA A 10 25.95 23.30 -44.19
C ALA A 10 25.59 23.68 -45.64
N LEU A 11 25.34 22.64 -46.46
CA LEU A 11 24.30 22.63 -47.50
C LEU A 11 23.78 21.20 -47.73
N LEU A 12 22.45 21.02 -47.76
CA LEU A 12 21.81 19.75 -48.13
C LEU A 12 21.86 19.52 -49.65
N GLY A 13 21.89 18.26 -50.07
CA GLY A 13 21.73 17.86 -51.46
C GLY A 13 21.32 16.39 -51.61
N ILE A 14 20.03 16.14 -51.82
CA ILE A 14 19.46 14.81 -52.09
C ILE A 14 19.59 14.51 -53.59
N VAL A 15 20.21 13.37 -53.97
CA VAL A 15 19.98 12.71 -55.28
C VAL A 15 20.07 11.19 -55.11
N LEU A 16 19.06 10.47 -55.61
CA LEU A 16 19.02 9.01 -55.70
C LEU A 16 19.69 8.51 -57.00
N THR A 17 20.22 7.27 -56.96
CA THR A 17 20.36 6.31 -58.08
C THR A 17 21.06 6.75 -59.39
N ALA A 18 22.22 6.15 -59.69
CA ALA A 18 22.31 5.04 -60.67
C ALA A 18 23.77 4.67 -61.04
N TRP A 19 24.03 3.36 -61.06
CA TRP A 19 25.04 2.60 -61.82
C TRP A 19 26.04 3.33 -62.73
N LEU A 20 27.34 3.02 -62.56
CA LEU A 20 28.20 2.39 -63.59
C LEU A 20 29.55 1.90 -63.04
N ARG A 21 30.15 0.89 -63.70
CA ARG A 21 31.40 0.19 -63.29
C ARG A 21 32.67 0.99 -63.63
N GLY A 22 33.70 0.86 -62.80
CA GLY A 22 35.10 1.16 -63.13
C GLY A 22 36.04 0.24 -62.36
N SER A 23 36.90 -0.53 -63.07
CA SER A 23 37.75 -1.58 -62.46
C SER A 23 39.19 -1.08 -62.24
N GLY A 24 39.85 -1.55 -61.18
CA GLY A 24 41.24 -1.19 -60.84
C GLY A 24 42.05 -2.32 -60.20
N ALA A 25 42.73 -3.09 -61.05
CA ALA A 25 43.89 -3.99 -60.83
C ALA A 25 44.22 -4.56 -59.42
N GLN A 26 44.20 -5.90 -59.32
CA GLN A 26 45.08 -6.67 -58.42
C GLN A 26 46.22 -7.31 -59.26
N GLN A 27 47.44 -7.36 -58.70
CA GLN A 27 48.57 -8.11 -59.28
C GLN A 27 48.75 -9.44 -58.53
N SER A 28 48.84 -10.53 -59.28
CA SER A 28 49.10 -11.89 -58.76
C SER A 28 50.60 -12.20 -58.77
N ALA A 29 51.10 -12.89 -57.73
CA ALA A 29 52.44 -13.45 -57.70
C ALA A 29 52.40 -14.98 -57.50
N THR A 30 52.79 -15.68 -58.56
CA THR A 30 53.25 -17.09 -58.69
C THR A 30 53.18 -18.03 -57.49
N VAL A 31 52.47 -19.15 -57.69
CA VAL A 31 52.48 -20.38 -56.89
C VAL A 31 53.69 -21.26 -57.25
N ALA A 32 54.27 -21.94 -56.25
CA ALA A 32 55.20 -23.06 -56.43
C ALA A 32 54.58 -24.37 -55.87
N ASN A 33 54.97 -25.51 -56.45
CA ASN A 33 54.22 -26.77 -56.40
C ASN A 33 53.95 -27.36 -54.99
N PRO A 34 52.77 -27.98 -54.75
CA PRO A 34 52.46 -28.68 -53.52
C PRO A 34 52.99 -30.13 -53.49
N VAL A 35 53.34 -30.60 -52.29
CA VAL A 35 53.65 -32.01 -51.99
C VAL A 35 52.34 -32.77 -51.76
N PRO A 36 52.14 -33.99 -52.34
CA PRO A 36 50.90 -34.74 -52.16
C PRO A 36 50.86 -35.42 -50.79
N GLY A 37 49.84 -35.12 -49.96
CA GLY A 37 49.62 -35.80 -48.68
C GLY A 37 48.72 -35.12 -47.65
N ALA A 38 48.39 -33.83 -47.81
CA ALA A 38 47.54 -33.08 -46.88
C ALA A 38 46.14 -32.80 -47.46
N ASN A 39 45.09 -32.92 -46.64
CA ASN A 39 43.73 -32.48 -46.98
C ASN A 39 43.74 -30.97 -47.34
N PRO A 40 43.41 -30.56 -48.59
CA PRO A 40 43.72 -29.19 -49.04
C PRO A 40 42.79 -28.07 -48.53
N ASP A 41 41.66 -28.40 -47.91
CA ASP A 41 40.51 -27.49 -47.74
C ASP A 41 40.15 -27.18 -46.28
N LEU A 42 41.14 -26.99 -45.40
CA LEU A 42 40.93 -26.63 -44.00
C LEU A 42 41.31 -25.17 -43.71
N LEU A 43 40.28 -24.34 -43.49
CA LEU A 43 40.43 -23.01 -42.89
C LEU A 43 40.99 -23.11 -41.45
N PRO A 44 41.69 -22.08 -40.94
CA PRO A 44 42.21 -22.10 -39.57
C PRO A 44 41.08 -22.16 -38.54
N HIS A 45 41.21 -23.06 -37.57
CA HIS A 45 40.38 -23.12 -36.37
C HIS A 45 41.20 -22.66 -35.17
N PHE A 46 40.62 -21.82 -34.30
CA PHE A 46 41.28 -21.33 -33.09
C PHE A 46 41.17 -22.36 -31.96
N LEU A 47 42.32 -22.76 -31.42
CA LEU A 47 42.45 -23.60 -30.21
C LEU A 47 42.44 -22.74 -28.93
N VAL A 48 42.93 -21.51 -29.03
CA VAL A 48 42.88 -20.49 -27.98
C VAL A 48 42.53 -19.18 -28.66
N GLU A 49 41.36 -18.64 -28.35
CA GLU A 49 40.98 -17.28 -28.73
C GLU A 49 41.45 -16.29 -27.65
N PRO A 50 41.72 -15.02 -28.01
CA PRO A 50 42.04 -14.01 -27.02
C PRO A 50 40.81 -13.69 -26.15
N GLU A 51 41.03 -13.51 -24.86
CA GLU A 51 40.01 -13.16 -23.85
C GLU A 51 40.13 -11.69 -23.40
N ASP A 52 39.06 -11.15 -22.82
CA ASP A 52 39.04 -9.82 -22.22
C ASP A 52 40.02 -9.71 -21.04
N VAL A 53 40.87 -8.68 -21.06
CA VAL A 53 41.95 -8.51 -20.08
C VAL A 53 42.01 -7.10 -19.50
N TYR A 54 42.42 -7.03 -18.23
CA TYR A 54 42.39 -5.79 -17.46
C TYR A 54 43.79 -5.31 -17.07
N ILE A 55 44.14 -4.10 -17.48
CA ILE A 55 45.42 -3.47 -17.15
C ILE A 55 45.39 -2.96 -15.71
N VAL A 56 46.02 -3.70 -14.80
CA VAL A 56 46.16 -3.28 -13.38
C VAL A 56 47.41 -2.43 -13.20
N LYS A 57 47.22 -1.18 -12.74
CA LYS A 57 48.28 -0.15 -12.61
C LYS A 57 48.95 0.09 -13.97
N ASN A 58 50.26 -0.12 -14.12
CA ASN A 58 51.00 0.06 -15.37
C ASN A 58 51.60 -1.25 -15.92
N LYS A 59 51.16 -2.41 -15.41
CA LYS A 59 51.63 -3.71 -15.91
C LYS A 59 50.99 -3.99 -17.28
N PRO A 60 51.76 -4.24 -18.36
CA PRO A 60 51.18 -4.63 -19.64
C PRO A 60 50.47 -5.98 -19.52
N VAL A 61 49.42 -6.16 -20.33
CA VAL A 61 48.67 -7.42 -20.43
C VAL A 61 49.10 -8.19 -21.67
N LEU A 62 49.08 -9.52 -21.56
CA LEU A 62 49.46 -10.45 -22.61
C LEU A 62 48.18 -11.00 -23.25
N LEU A 63 48.00 -10.79 -24.55
CA LEU A 63 46.99 -11.51 -25.33
C LEU A 63 47.65 -12.71 -26.00
N VAL A 64 46.95 -13.85 -25.98
CA VAL A 64 47.40 -15.11 -26.59
C VAL A 64 46.37 -15.54 -27.62
N CYS A 65 46.83 -16.06 -28.76
CA CYS A 65 45.99 -16.64 -29.78
C CYS A 65 46.67 -17.84 -30.40
N LYS A 66 45.95 -18.96 -30.59
CA LYS A 66 46.47 -20.21 -31.12
C LYS A 66 45.52 -20.79 -32.16
N ALA A 67 46.02 -21.20 -33.32
CA ALA A 67 45.19 -21.79 -34.38
C ALA A 67 45.88 -22.95 -35.13
N VAL A 68 45.05 -23.80 -35.75
CA VAL A 68 45.45 -24.95 -36.56
C VAL A 68 44.41 -25.21 -37.67
N PRO A 69 44.81 -25.56 -38.92
CA PRO A 69 46.13 -25.33 -39.49
C PRO A 69 46.39 -23.82 -39.64
N ALA A 70 47.55 -23.34 -39.18
CA ALA A 70 47.92 -21.93 -39.27
C ALA A 70 49.36 -21.74 -39.80
N THR A 71 49.49 -21.02 -40.91
CA THR A 71 50.77 -20.65 -41.53
C THR A 71 51.23 -19.25 -41.07
N GLN A 72 50.28 -18.36 -40.80
CA GLN A 72 50.49 -17.03 -40.23
C GLN A 72 49.35 -16.71 -39.25
N ILE A 73 49.67 -15.93 -38.22
CA ILE A 73 48.72 -15.36 -37.27
C ILE A 73 49.18 -13.94 -36.95
N PHE A 74 48.26 -12.97 -36.99
CA PHE A 74 48.51 -11.57 -36.64
C PHE A 74 47.33 -11.00 -35.85
N PHE A 75 47.62 -10.06 -34.95
CA PHE A 75 46.60 -9.30 -34.24
C PHE A 75 46.26 -7.99 -34.97
N LYS A 76 44.97 -7.68 -34.97
CA LYS A 76 44.40 -6.42 -35.46
C LYS A 76 43.70 -5.72 -34.29
N CYS A 77 44.23 -4.61 -33.82
CA CYS A 77 43.71 -3.86 -32.67
C CYS A 77 43.13 -2.52 -33.12
N ASN A 78 41.90 -2.21 -32.74
CA ASN A 78 41.15 -1.01 -33.15
C ASN A 78 41.22 -0.70 -34.67
N GLY A 79 41.17 -1.74 -35.49
CA GLY A 79 41.22 -1.60 -36.96
C GLY A 79 42.63 -1.51 -37.56
N GLU A 80 43.69 -1.33 -36.78
CA GLU A 80 45.08 -1.32 -37.25
C GLU A 80 45.78 -2.67 -37.02
N TRP A 81 46.72 -3.04 -37.89
CA TRP A 81 47.55 -4.22 -37.71
C TRP A 81 48.67 -3.95 -36.72
N VAL A 82 48.84 -4.81 -35.72
CA VAL A 82 49.98 -4.75 -34.81
C VAL A 82 51.27 -5.02 -35.61
N ARG A 83 52.39 -4.36 -35.27
CA ARG A 83 53.64 -4.52 -36.03
C ARG A 83 54.21 -5.91 -35.81
N GLN A 84 54.83 -6.50 -36.83
CA GLN A 84 55.41 -7.85 -36.74
C GLN A 84 56.44 -8.00 -35.61
N VAL A 85 57.19 -6.94 -35.29
CA VAL A 85 58.17 -6.93 -34.18
C VAL A 85 57.54 -7.05 -32.78
N ASP A 86 56.26 -6.71 -32.64
CA ASP A 86 55.53 -6.76 -31.36
C ASP A 86 54.86 -8.14 -31.13
N HIS A 87 54.99 -9.09 -32.08
CA HIS A 87 54.44 -10.45 -32.01
C HIS A 87 55.50 -11.48 -31.60
N VAL A 88 55.27 -12.18 -30.48
CA VAL A 88 56.04 -13.36 -30.09
C VAL A 88 55.37 -14.60 -30.70
N ILE A 89 56.06 -15.25 -31.63
CA ILE A 89 55.52 -16.37 -32.42
C ILE A 89 56.15 -17.69 -31.96
N GLU A 90 55.33 -18.64 -31.55
CA GLU A 90 55.69 -20.03 -31.31
C GLU A 90 55.05 -20.92 -32.40
N ARG A 91 55.86 -21.77 -33.04
CA ARG A 91 55.41 -22.73 -34.06
C ARG A 91 55.54 -24.14 -33.52
N SER A 92 54.50 -24.93 -33.71
CA SER A 92 54.44 -26.34 -33.30
C SER A 92 53.71 -27.15 -34.38
N THR A 93 53.73 -28.46 -34.25
CA THR A 93 52.90 -29.36 -35.05
C THR A 93 51.90 -29.99 -34.10
N ASP A 94 50.61 -30.02 -34.47
CA ASP A 94 49.62 -30.69 -33.64
C ASP A 94 49.91 -32.20 -33.58
N GLY A 95 50.06 -32.72 -32.36
CA GLY A 95 50.44 -34.12 -32.13
C GLY A 95 49.39 -35.13 -32.59
N SER A 96 48.12 -34.72 -32.70
CA SER A 96 47.02 -35.55 -33.19
C SER A 96 46.85 -35.56 -34.71
N SER A 97 46.98 -34.39 -35.36
CA SER A 97 46.64 -34.23 -36.79
C SER A 97 47.85 -34.04 -37.71
N GLY A 98 49.05 -33.80 -37.18
CA GLY A 98 50.23 -33.47 -37.98
C GLY A 98 50.17 -32.09 -38.65
N LEU A 99 49.12 -31.30 -38.39
CA LEU A 99 48.90 -30.00 -39.00
C LEU A 99 49.77 -28.91 -38.36
N PRO A 100 50.17 -27.86 -39.10
CA PRO A 100 50.94 -26.76 -38.56
C PRO A 100 50.11 -25.94 -37.56
N THR A 101 50.56 -25.87 -36.31
CA THR A 101 49.93 -25.08 -35.25
C THR A 101 50.80 -23.87 -34.93
N MET A 102 50.17 -22.71 -34.90
CA MET A 102 50.86 -21.46 -34.57
C MET A 102 50.21 -20.84 -33.34
N GLU A 103 51.03 -20.43 -32.38
CA GLU A 103 50.62 -19.65 -31.21
C GLU A 103 51.34 -18.30 -31.27
N VAL A 104 50.60 -17.22 -31.04
CA VAL A 104 51.14 -15.87 -31.11
C VAL A 104 50.67 -15.08 -29.91
N ARG A 105 51.62 -14.38 -29.28
CA ARG A 105 51.39 -13.56 -28.09
C ARG A 105 51.80 -12.11 -28.35
N ILE A 106 50.99 -11.15 -27.91
CA ILE A 106 51.29 -9.71 -27.99
C ILE A 106 51.15 -9.07 -26.60
N ASN A 107 52.00 -8.08 -26.32
CA ASN A 107 51.89 -7.27 -25.11
C ASN A 107 51.17 -5.95 -25.42
N VAL A 108 50.06 -5.68 -24.71
CA VAL A 108 49.34 -4.41 -24.78
C VAL A 108 49.66 -3.60 -23.52
N SER A 109 50.34 -2.47 -23.71
CA SER A 109 50.69 -1.54 -22.65
C SER A 109 49.57 -0.54 -22.37
N ARG A 110 49.54 0.00 -21.14
CA ARG A 110 48.59 1.05 -20.74
C ARG A 110 48.61 2.25 -21.69
N GLN A 111 49.79 2.66 -22.15
CA GLN A 111 49.96 3.80 -23.06
C GLN A 111 49.34 3.58 -24.45
N GLN A 112 49.17 2.33 -24.90
CA GLN A 112 48.45 2.04 -26.15
C GLN A 112 46.94 2.21 -25.98
N VAL A 113 46.40 1.78 -24.83
CA VAL A 113 44.97 1.91 -24.51
C VAL A 113 44.60 3.37 -24.24
N GLU A 114 45.39 4.08 -23.43
CA GLU A 114 45.16 5.50 -23.10
C GLU A 114 45.20 6.44 -24.33
N LYS A 115 45.88 6.06 -25.42
CA LYS A 115 45.89 6.83 -26.67
C LYS A 115 44.57 6.80 -27.44
N VAL A 116 43.68 5.84 -27.17
CA VAL A 116 42.37 5.69 -27.85
C VAL A 116 41.20 6.08 -26.94
N PHE A 117 41.47 6.51 -25.70
CA PHE A 117 40.43 6.94 -24.76
C PHE A 117 39.61 8.09 -25.34
N GLY A 118 38.31 7.83 -25.58
CA GLY A 118 37.32 8.84 -25.96
C GLY A 118 36.53 8.57 -27.24
N LEU A 119 36.86 7.53 -28.03
CA LEU A 119 36.15 7.23 -29.29
C LEU A 119 35.51 5.83 -29.33
N GLU A 120 36.25 4.77 -29.01
CA GLU A 120 35.74 3.39 -28.91
C GLU A 120 36.45 2.64 -27.77
N GLU A 121 35.88 1.52 -27.31
CA GLU A 121 36.60 0.60 -26.41
C GLU A 121 37.79 -0.03 -27.12
N TYR A 122 38.94 -0.18 -26.45
CA TYR A 122 40.13 -0.78 -27.06
C TYR A 122 39.95 -2.29 -27.21
N TRP A 123 39.85 -2.77 -28.45
CA TRP A 123 39.68 -4.19 -28.78
C TRP A 123 40.80 -4.70 -29.70
N CYS A 124 41.14 -5.98 -29.54
CA CYS A 124 42.04 -6.72 -30.41
C CYS A 124 41.35 -7.98 -30.96
N GLN A 125 41.50 -8.25 -32.25
CA GLN A 125 41.01 -9.45 -32.91
C GLN A 125 42.20 -10.20 -33.51
N CYS A 126 42.26 -11.50 -33.27
CA CYS A 126 43.25 -12.36 -33.91
C CYS A 126 42.78 -12.76 -35.32
N VAL A 127 43.70 -12.79 -36.27
CA VAL A 127 43.45 -13.27 -37.64
C VAL A 127 44.47 -14.36 -37.94
N ALA A 128 43.99 -15.52 -38.40
CA ALA A 128 44.81 -16.66 -38.77
C ALA A 128 44.67 -16.94 -40.28
N TRP A 129 45.75 -17.41 -40.90
CA TRP A 129 45.85 -17.81 -42.30
C TRP A 129 46.22 -19.29 -42.42
N SER A 130 45.65 -19.97 -43.41
CA SER A 130 46.01 -21.31 -43.88
C SER A 130 46.37 -21.23 -45.38
N SER A 131 46.66 -22.38 -46.01
CA SER A 131 46.65 -22.50 -47.48
C SER A 131 45.28 -22.26 -48.12
N SER A 132 44.19 -22.48 -47.37
CA SER A 132 42.81 -22.51 -47.90
C SER A 132 42.05 -21.20 -47.67
N GLY A 133 42.57 -20.29 -46.82
CA GLY A 133 41.94 -19.00 -46.51
C GLY A 133 42.21 -18.52 -45.08
N THR A 134 41.37 -17.59 -44.60
CA THR A 134 41.56 -16.86 -43.34
C THR A 134 40.36 -16.91 -42.41
N THR A 135 40.61 -17.06 -41.10
CA THR A 135 39.59 -16.97 -40.05
C THR A 135 39.92 -15.85 -39.06
N LYS A 136 38.91 -15.22 -38.47
CA LYS A 136 39.06 -14.17 -37.45
C LYS A 136 38.46 -14.65 -36.13
N SER A 137 39.11 -14.36 -35.02
CA SER A 137 38.62 -14.74 -33.69
C SER A 137 37.48 -13.83 -33.21
N GLN A 138 36.92 -14.12 -32.03
CA GLN A 138 36.23 -13.10 -31.24
C GLN A 138 37.13 -11.86 -30.96
N LYS A 139 36.51 -10.72 -30.63
CA LYS A 139 37.21 -9.52 -30.17
C LYS A 139 37.48 -9.62 -28.68
N ALA A 140 38.74 -9.46 -28.27
CA ALA A 140 39.14 -9.29 -26.88
C ALA A 140 39.23 -7.80 -26.54
N TYR A 141 38.54 -7.37 -25.48
CA TYR A 141 38.54 -6.00 -24.99
C TYR A 141 39.59 -5.81 -23.90
N ILE A 142 40.34 -4.71 -23.99
CA ILE A 142 41.42 -4.37 -23.06
C ILE A 142 41.05 -3.08 -22.33
N ARG A 143 40.68 -3.21 -21.05
CA ARG A 143 40.20 -2.10 -20.22
C ARG A 143 41.20 -1.78 -19.11
N ILE A 144 41.30 -0.52 -18.71
CA ILE A 144 42.15 -0.11 -17.57
C ILE A 144 41.40 -0.43 -16.28
N ALA A 145 42.01 -1.25 -15.43
CA ALA A 145 41.38 -1.70 -14.20
C ALA A 145 41.36 -0.56 -13.16
N TYR A 146 40.18 -0.25 -12.63
CA TYR A 146 40.05 0.67 -11.49
C TYR A 146 38.91 0.25 -10.55
N LEU A 147 38.96 0.77 -9.32
CA LEU A 147 37.87 0.71 -8.36
C LEU A 147 37.88 2.01 -7.56
N ARG A 148 36.75 2.74 -7.55
CA ARG A 148 36.61 4.00 -6.80
C ARG A 148 36.77 3.76 -5.29
N LYS A 149 36.89 4.87 -4.53
CA LYS A 149 37.05 4.81 -3.07
C LYS A 149 35.71 4.72 -2.35
N ASN A 150 34.74 5.51 -2.80
CA ASN A 150 33.45 5.69 -2.15
C ASN A 150 32.44 4.69 -2.74
N PHE A 151 31.63 4.08 -1.88
CA PHE A 151 30.47 3.28 -2.33
C PHE A 151 29.42 4.19 -2.97
N GLU A 152 28.62 3.63 -3.87
CA GLU A 152 27.46 4.34 -4.45
C GLU A 152 26.28 4.36 -3.48
N GLN A 153 26.13 3.31 -2.68
CA GLN A 153 25.15 3.22 -1.60
C GLN A 153 25.74 2.37 -0.47
N GLU A 154 25.90 2.97 0.70
CA GLU A 154 26.32 2.28 1.93
C GLU A 154 25.07 1.79 2.71
N PRO A 155 25.19 0.68 3.47
CA PRO A 155 24.09 0.22 4.30
C PRO A 155 23.87 1.16 5.48
N LEU A 156 22.60 1.38 5.83
CA LEU A 156 22.19 2.25 6.94
C LEU A 156 21.79 1.42 8.16
N ALA A 157 22.03 1.96 9.34
CA ALA A 157 21.58 1.37 10.61
C ALA A 157 20.04 1.22 10.62
N LYS A 158 19.53 0.15 11.25
CA LYS A 158 18.11 -0.18 11.23
C LYS A 158 17.65 -0.83 12.55
N GLU A 159 16.61 -0.27 13.13
CA GLU A 159 15.90 -0.84 14.28
C GLU A 159 14.67 -1.60 13.77
N VAL A 160 14.51 -2.86 14.18
CA VAL A 160 13.50 -3.79 13.64
C VAL A 160 12.89 -4.59 14.79
N SER A 161 11.57 -4.77 14.81
CA SER A 161 10.96 -5.66 15.82
C SER A 161 11.16 -7.14 15.45
N LEU A 162 11.00 -8.05 16.40
CA LEU A 162 10.97 -9.50 16.12
C LEU A 162 10.05 -9.84 14.93
N GLU A 163 10.44 -10.87 14.18
CA GLU A 163 9.72 -11.44 13.02
C GLU A 163 9.57 -10.54 11.78
N GLN A 164 9.87 -9.23 11.86
CA GLN A 164 9.91 -8.35 10.68
C GLN A 164 11.12 -8.65 9.77
N GLY A 165 11.01 -8.33 8.48
CA GLY A 165 12.09 -8.48 7.51
C GLY A 165 13.17 -7.38 7.60
N ILE A 166 14.44 -7.79 7.59
CA ILE A 166 15.59 -6.88 7.51
C ILE A 166 16.10 -6.87 6.07
N VAL A 167 16.31 -5.69 5.52
CA VAL A 167 16.91 -5.48 4.20
C VAL A 167 17.96 -4.39 4.35
N LEU A 168 19.21 -4.71 4.02
CA LEU A 168 20.32 -3.77 4.00
C LEU A 168 20.81 -3.62 2.55
N PRO A 169 20.49 -2.52 1.85
CA PRO A 169 20.98 -2.28 0.50
C PRO A 169 22.47 -1.92 0.53
N CYS A 170 23.20 -2.37 -0.48
CA CYS A 170 24.57 -1.95 -0.73
C CYS A 170 24.84 -1.88 -2.24
N ARG A 171 25.40 -0.76 -2.72
CA ARG A 171 25.88 -0.64 -4.10
C ARG A 171 27.39 -0.38 -4.06
N PRO A 172 28.21 -1.28 -4.63
CA PRO A 172 29.66 -1.17 -4.56
C PRO A 172 30.17 0.09 -5.29
N PRO A 173 31.41 0.53 -5.03
CA PRO A 173 32.05 1.60 -5.81
C PRO A 173 32.15 1.23 -7.30
N GLU A 174 31.87 2.19 -8.19
CA GLU A 174 32.13 2.05 -9.62
C GLU A 174 33.57 1.55 -9.90
N GLY A 175 33.69 0.56 -10.77
CA GLY A 175 34.95 -0.08 -11.10
C GLY A 175 34.86 -0.96 -12.35
N ILE A 176 36.03 -1.22 -12.94
CA ILE A 176 36.19 -2.13 -14.08
C ILE A 176 37.26 -3.17 -13.73
N PRO A 177 36.95 -4.48 -13.77
CA PRO A 177 35.60 -5.06 -13.90
C PRO A 177 34.69 -4.66 -12.71
N PRO A 178 33.37 -4.94 -12.78
CA PRO A 178 32.46 -4.73 -11.66
C PRO A 178 32.95 -5.45 -10.39
N ALA A 179 32.69 -4.87 -9.22
CA ALA A 179 33.15 -5.45 -7.95
C ALA A 179 32.23 -6.58 -7.46
N GLU A 180 32.83 -7.66 -6.97
CA GLU A 180 32.16 -8.70 -6.18
C GLU A 180 31.80 -8.14 -4.80
N VAL A 181 30.64 -8.53 -4.26
CA VAL A 181 30.18 -8.06 -2.94
C VAL A 181 30.11 -9.21 -1.93
N GLU A 182 30.80 -9.04 -0.81
CA GLU A 182 30.79 -9.90 0.37
C GLU A 182 30.12 -9.14 1.54
N TRP A 183 29.38 -9.83 2.41
CA TRP A 183 28.80 -9.25 3.62
C TRP A 183 29.48 -9.78 4.88
N LEU A 184 29.78 -8.88 5.82
CA LEU A 184 30.29 -9.23 7.14
C LEU A 184 29.25 -8.92 8.22
N ARG A 185 29.19 -9.73 9.28
CA ARG A 185 28.38 -9.55 10.49
C ARG A 185 29.32 -9.61 11.68
N ASN A 186 29.50 -8.47 12.38
CA ASN A 186 30.53 -8.30 13.41
C ASN A 186 31.94 -8.69 12.93
N GLU A 187 32.27 -8.31 11.68
CA GLU A 187 33.49 -8.65 10.92
C GLU A 187 33.65 -10.13 10.47
N ASP A 188 32.79 -11.07 10.89
CA ASP A 188 32.76 -12.44 10.36
C ASP A 188 32.00 -12.52 9.03
N LEU A 189 32.44 -13.37 8.10
CA LEU A 189 31.80 -13.53 6.78
C LEU A 189 30.42 -14.18 6.90
N VAL A 190 29.40 -13.54 6.32
CA VAL A 190 28.05 -14.10 6.23
C VAL A 190 28.00 -15.08 5.05
N ASP A 191 27.81 -16.36 5.34
CA ASP A 191 27.56 -17.41 4.35
C ASP A 191 26.05 -17.74 4.30
N PRO A 192 25.32 -17.37 3.22
CA PRO A 192 23.90 -17.69 3.06
C PRO A 192 23.59 -19.20 3.02
N SER A 193 24.57 -20.06 2.79
CA SER A 193 24.35 -21.52 2.80
C SER A 193 24.18 -22.11 4.20
N LEU A 194 24.64 -21.40 5.24
CA LEU A 194 24.54 -21.83 6.65
C LEU A 194 23.22 -21.45 7.31
N ASP A 195 22.50 -20.44 6.80
CA ASP A 195 21.26 -19.94 7.40
C ASP A 195 20.21 -19.58 6.33
N PRO A 196 19.15 -20.40 6.13
CA PRO A 196 18.14 -20.17 5.10
C PRO A 196 17.27 -18.92 5.36
N ASN A 197 17.36 -18.32 6.54
CA ASN A 197 16.75 -17.03 6.85
C ASN A 197 17.46 -15.87 6.13
N VAL A 198 18.72 -16.06 5.71
CA VAL A 198 19.59 -15.02 5.17
C VAL A 198 19.92 -15.28 3.70
N TYR A 199 19.79 -14.26 2.85
CA TYR A 199 20.25 -14.34 1.45
C TYR A 199 20.73 -12.98 0.93
N ILE A 200 21.50 -13.00 -0.15
CA ILE A 200 22.04 -11.80 -0.82
C ILE A 200 21.38 -11.70 -2.21
N THR A 201 20.87 -10.51 -2.58
CA THR A 201 20.23 -10.29 -3.88
C THR A 201 21.24 -10.11 -5.01
N ARG A 202 20.78 -10.10 -6.27
CA ARG A 202 21.65 -9.81 -7.44
C ARG A 202 22.16 -8.35 -7.42
N GLU A 203 21.38 -7.48 -6.80
CA GLU A 203 21.65 -6.07 -6.49
C GLU A 203 22.42 -5.93 -5.15
N HIS A 204 23.12 -6.99 -4.74
CA HIS A 204 24.06 -7.06 -3.62
C HIS A 204 23.49 -6.73 -2.23
N SER A 205 22.17 -6.69 -2.08
CA SER A 205 21.51 -6.35 -0.81
C SER A 205 21.40 -7.57 0.10
N LEU A 206 21.68 -7.41 1.40
CA LEU A 206 21.50 -8.49 2.38
C LEU A 206 20.06 -8.49 2.88
N VAL A 207 19.41 -9.65 2.87
CA VAL A 207 18.03 -9.84 3.35
C VAL A 207 17.99 -10.90 4.43
N VAL A 208 17.38 -10.58 5.56
CA VAL A 208 16.99 -11.51 6.64
C VAL A 208 15.47 -11.59 6.66
N ARG A 209 14.89 -12.75 6.38
CA ARG A 209 13.43 -12.90 6.17
C ARG A 209 12.62 -12.59 7.42
N GLN A 210 13.10 -13.05 8.57
CA GLN A 210 12.49 -12.85 9.89
C GLN A 210 13.58 -12.46 10.90
N ALA A 211 13.45 -11.28 11.51
CA ALA A 211 14.38 -10.79 12.52
C ALA A 211 14.33 -11.63 13.81
N ARG A 212 15.47 -12.22 14.19
CA ARG A 212 15.67 -12.89 15.48
C ARG A 212 16.55 -12.01 16.36
N LEU A 213 16.44 -12.10 17.69
CA LEU A 213 17.32 -11.36 18.62
C LEU A 213 18.81 -11.48 18.30
N ALA A 214 19.25 -12.68 17.86
CA ALA A 214 20.61 -12.96 17.45
C ALA A 214 21.10 -12.08 16.28
N ASP A 215 20.20 -11.62 15.40
CA ASP A 215 20.52 -10.80 14.21
C ASP A 215 20.81 -9.33 14.57
N THR A 216 20.84 -9.00 15.86
CA THR A 216 21.43 -7.76 16.37
C THR A 216 22.95 -7.78 16.19
N ALA A 217 23.47 -7.02 15.23
CA ALA A 217 24.89 -6.99 14.87
C ALA A 217 25.24 -5.77 14.03
N ASN A 218 26.55 -5.48 13.91
CA ASN A 218 27.08 -4.52 12.94
C ASN A 218 27.34 -5.23 11.61
N TYR A 219 26.61 -4.85 10.56
CA TYR A 219 26.74 -5.42 9.23
C TYR A 219 27.58 -4.52 8.32
N THR A 220 28.67 -5.04 7.77
CA THR A 220 29.59 -4.30 6.91
C THR A 220 29.54 -4.87 5.50
N CYS A 221 29.26 -4.04 4.49
CA CYS A 221 29.34 -4.44 3.08
C CYS A 221 30.78 -4.30 2.58
N VAL A 222 31.22 -5.24 1.76
CA VAL A 222 32.58 -5.26 1.21
C VAL A 222 32.54 -5.43 -0.30
N ALA A 223 33.10 -4.46 -1.02
CA ALA A 223 33.29 -4.53 -2.47
C ALA A 223 34.73 -4.92 -2.81
N LYS A 224 34.92 -5.92 -3.66
CA LYS A 224 36.22 -6.48 -4.03
C LYS A 224 36.36 -6.56 -5.54
N ASN A 225 37.51 -6.10 -6.05
CA ASN A 225 37.88 -6.20 -7.45
C ASN A 225 39.40 -6.50 -7.53
N ILE A 226 39.90 -6.91 -8.69
CA ILE A 226 41.33 -7.19 -8.99
C ILE A 226 42.28 -6.03 -8.62
N VAL A 227 41.74 -4.81 -8.49
CA VAL A 227 42.49 -3.60 -8.12
C VAL A 227 42.62 -3.43 -6.60
N ALA A 228 41.55 -3.69 -5.85
CA ALA A 228 41.48 -3.44 -4.41
C ALA A 228 40.21 -4.04 -3.77
N ARG A 229 40.23 -4.15 -2.43
CA ARG A 229 39.06 -4.37 -1.58
C ARG A 229 38.66 -3.04 -0.90
N ARG A 230 37.36 -2.83 -0.69
CA ARG A 230 36.75 -1.65 -0.05
C ARG A 230 35.72 -2.14 0.97
N ARG A 231 35.66 -1.50 2.13
CA ARG A 231 34.64 -1.71 3.15
C ARG A 231 33.75 -0.46 3.19
N SER A 232 32.44 -0.64 3.31
CA SER A 232 31.51 0.45 3.61
C SER A 232 31.60 0.84 5.08
N ALA A 233 30.90 1.90 5.46
CA ALA A 233 30.43 2.07 6.83
C ALA A 233 29.64 0.82 7.30
N SER A 234 29.74 0.49 8.59
CA SER A 234 28.99 -0.61 9.20
C SER A 234 27.60 -0.15 9.63
N ALA A 235 26.56 -0.86 9.20
CA ALA A 235 25.19 -0.65 9.62
C ALA A 235 24.91 -1.40 10.93
N ALA A 236 24.64 -0.66 12.01
CA ALA A 236 24.13 -1.26 13.24
C ALA A 236 22.68 -1.70 13.05
N VAL A 237 22.43 -3.01 13.13
CA VAL A 237 21.08 -3.57 13.15
C VAL A 237 20.73 -3.95 14.58
N ILE A 238 19.60 -3.45 15.07
CA ILE A 238 19.13 -3.69 16.43
C ILE A 238 17.75 -4.33 16.35
N VAL A 239 17.64 -5.57 16.85
CA VAL A 239 16.35 -6.26 16.93
C VAL A 239 15.75 -6.03 18.31
N TYR A 240 14.63 -5.29 18.36
CA TYR A 240 13.96 -4.91 19.61
C TYR A 240 12.71 -5.74 19.90
N VAL A 241 12.32 -5.75 21.17
CA VAL A 241 11.12 -6.43 21.66
C VAL A 241 10.26 -5.42 22.39
N ASN A 242 9.04 -5.18 21.90
CA ASN A 242 8.08 -4.34 22.60
C ASN A 242 7.49 -5.09 23.80
N GLY A 243 7.23 -4.36 24.89
CA GLY A 243 6.61 -4.92 26.09
C GLY A 243 5.17 -5.37 25.83
N GLY A 244 4.86 -6.59 26.26
CA GLY A 244 3.50 -7.11 26.34
C GLY A 244 3.02 -7.23 27.79
N TRP A 245 1.73 -6.97 28.01
CA TRP A 245 1.12 -7.11 29.33
C TRP A 245 1.04 -8.58 29.77
N SER A 246 1.36 -8.84 31.03
CA SER A 246 0.96 -10.07 31.71
C SER A 246 -0.57 -10.20 31.73
N THR A 247 -1.05 -11.41 32.04
CA THR A 247 -2.42 -11.60 32.50
C THR A 247 -2.71 -10.69 33.71
N TRP A 248 -3.98 -10.32 33.88
CA TRP A 248 -4.44 -9.62 35.07
C TRP A 248 -4.41 -10.56 36.28
N THR A 249 -4.05 -10.02 37.45
CA THR A 249 -4.26 -10.70 38.73
C THR A 249 -5.75 -10.84 39.04
N GLU A 250 -6.09 -11.72 39.96
CA GLU A 250 -7.39 -11.74 40.63
C GLU A 250 -7.74 -10.36 41.25
N TRP A 251 -9.03 -10.14 41.45
CA TRP A 251 -9.55 -8.97 42.16
C TRP A 251 -9.26 -9.07 43.67
N SER A 252 -8.80 -7.98 44.27
CA SER A 252 -8.70 -7.86 45.73
C SER A 252 -10.06 -7.96 46.41
N VAL A 253 -10.09 -8.36 47.68
CA VAL A 253 -11.29 -8.20 48.52
C VAL A 253 -11.82 -6.77 48.49
N CYS A 254 -13.13 -6.61 48.70
CA CYS A 254 -13.79 -5.30 48.72
C CYS A 254 -13.25 -4.46 49.90
N SER A 255 -12.92 -3.20 49.65
CA SER A 255 -12.25 -2.34 50.65
C SER A 255 -13.11 -1.94 51.86
N ALA A 256 -14.41 -2.20 51.82
CA ALA A 256 -15.35 -1.93 52.90
C ALA A 256 -15.88 -3.27 53.43
N SER A 257 -16.00 -3.40 54.75
CA SER A 257 -16.62 -4.57 55.40
C SER A 257 -18.13 -4.64 55.12
N CYS A 258 -18.77 -3.48 54.97
CA CYS A 258 -20.18 -3.36 54.62
C CYS A 258 -20.42 -2.07 53.79
N GLY A 259 -21.49 -2.04 53.01
CA GLY A 259 -21.82 -0.93 52.12
C GLY A 259 -20.98 -0.93 50.84
N ARG A 260 -20.74 0.26 50.26
CA ARG A 260 -19.96 0.43 49.03
C ARG A 260 -18.46 0.49 49.32
N GLY A 261 -17.68 -0.35 48.65
CA GLY A 261 -16.22 -0.35 48.66
C GLY A 261 -15.64 -0.46 47.25
N TRP A 262 -14.33 -0.72 47.18
CA TRP A 262 -13.60 -0.88 45.93
C TRP A 262 -12.75 -2.15 45.94
N GLN A 263 -12.69 -2.84 44.79
CA GLN A 263 -11.76 -3.93 44.52
C GLN A 263 -10.77 -3.53 43.43
N LYS A 264 -9.56 -4.08 43.47
CA LYS A 264 -8.45 -3.73 42.56
C LYS A 264 -7.83 -4.98 41.93
N ARG A 265 -7.37 -4.88 40.69
CA ARG A 265 -6.50 -5.89 40.05
C ARG A 265 -5.35 -5.22 39.29
N SER A 266 -4.27 -5.95 39.04
CA SER A 266 -3.05 -5.40 38.44
C SER A 266 -2.48 -6.30 37.34
N ARG A 267 -1.61 -5.74 36.48
CA ARG A 267 -0.84 -6.46 35.45
C ARG A 267 0.54 -5.80 35.30
N SER A 268 1.53 -6.58 34.87
CA SER A 268 2.93 -6.14 34.71
C SER A 268 3.38 -6.19 33.26
N CYS A 269 4.36 -5.38 32.87
CA CYS A 269 4.87 -5.32 31.49
C CYS A 269 6.01 -6.32 31.29
N THR A 270 5.67 -7.60 31.24
CA THR A 270 6.62 -8.73 31.39
C THR A 270 6.36 -9.90 30.44
N ASN A 271 5.36 -9.81 29.56
CA ASN A 271 4.97 -10.90 28.65
C ASN A 271 4.83 -10.44 27.19
N PRO A 272 5.94 -10.16 26.48
CA PRO A 272 7.33 -10.17 26.97
C PRO A 272 7.70 -8.86 27.69
N ALA A 273 8.86 -8.83 28.35
CA ALA A 273 9.46 -7.59 28.84
C ALA A 273 10.10 -6.82 27.66
N PRO A 274 10.12 -5.47 27.67
CA PRO A 274 10.81 -4.70 26.63
C PRO A 274 12.31 -4.98 26.58
N LEU A 275 12.89 -5.12 25.38
CA LEU A 275 14.33 -5.31 25.16
C LEU A 275 14.84 -4.42 24.01
N ASN A 276 16.14 -4.06 24.08
CA ASN A 276 16.88 -3.30 23.07
C ASN A 276 16.17 -1.99 22.63
N GLY A 277 15.58 -1.25 23.57
CA GLY A 277 14.88 0.01 23.30
C GLY A 277 13.41 -0.12 22.88
N GLY A 278 12.86 -1.34 22.84
CA GLY A 278 11.44 -1.56 22.52
C GLY A 278 10.48 -0.85 23.49
N ALA A 279 9.29 -0.53 22.99
CA ALA A 279 8.30 0.27 23.69
C ALA A 279 7.79 -0.39 24.98
N PHE A 280 7.51 0.43 26.00
CA PHE A 280 6.80 -0.02 27.21
C PHE A 280 5.31 -0.26 26.91
N CYS A 281 4.66 -1.11 27.71
CA CYS A 281 3.28 -1.52 27.48
C CYS A 281 2.27 -0.35 27.62
N GLU A 282 1.42 -0.15 26.62
CA GLU A 282 0.41 0.92 26.63
C GLU A 282 -0.80 0.61 27.53
N GLY A 283 -1.24 1.60 28.29
CA GLY A 283 -2.47 1.56 29.10
C GLY A 283 -2.25 1.35 30.61
N GLN A 284 -3.33 1.18 31.36
CA GLN A 284 -3.24 1.11 32.83
C GLN A 284 -2.69 -0.24 33.32
N ASN A 285 -1.80 -0.20 34.30
CA ASN A 285 -1.26 -1.37 35.02
C ASN A 285 -2.13 -1.81 36.21
N VAL A 286 -3.09 -0.99 36.65
CA VAL A 286 -4.02 -1.24 37.75
C VAL A 286 -5.43 -0.84 37.35
N GLN A 287 -6.40 -1.74 37.54
CA GLN A 287 -7.82 -1.46 37.37
C GLN A 287 -8.51 -1.46 38.74
N LYS A 288 -9.48 -0.57 38.94
CA LYS A 288 -10.34 -0.50 40.13
C LYS A 288 -11.81 -0.56 39.71
N THR A 289 -12.65 -1.25 40.47
CA THR A 289 -14.11 -1.20 40.28
C THR A 289 -14.82 -1.15 41.63
N ALA A 290 -16.04 -0.63 41.63
CA ALA A 290 -16.88 -0.58 42.81
C ALA A 290 -17.43 -1.98 43.15
N CYS A 291 -17.60 -2.24 44.44
CA CYS A 291 -18.21 -3.45 44.98
C CYS A 291 -19.15 -3.07 46.13
N ALA A 292 -20.12 -3.93 46.44
CA ALA A 292 -21.05 -3.72 47.55
C ALA A 292 -21.13 -4.99 48.42
N THR A 293 -20.86 -4.81 49.70
CA THR A 293 -20.97 -5.82 50.76
C THR A 293 -22.23 -5.56 51.58
N LEU A 294 -23.00 -6.59 51.90
CA LEU A 294 -24.25 -6.45 52.66
C LEU A 294 -23.95 -6.03 54.11
N CYS A 295 -24.69 -5.03 54.64
CA CYS A 295 -24.52 -4.58 56.02
C CYS A 295 -25.41 -5.42 56.96
N PRO A 296 -24.89 -5.98 58.07
CA PRO A 296 -25.74 -6.45 59.16
C PRO A 296 -26.64 -5.32 59.68
N VAL A 297 -27.87 -5.66 60.04
CA VAL A 297 -28.86 -4.77 60.66
C VAL A 297 -29.35 -5.49 61.90
N ASP A 298 -29.07 -4.93 63.07
CA ASP A 298 -29.50 -5.50 64.35
C ASP A 298 -31.00 -5.29 64.56
N GLY A 299 -31.63 -6.23 65.25
CA GLY A 299 -33.05 -6.19 65.57
C GLY A 299 -33.37 -5.18 66.68
N SER A 300 -34.52 -4.51 66.58
CA SER A 300 -35.08 -3.71 67.66
C SER A 300 -36.57 -4.00 67.90
N TRP A 301 -36.98 -3.83 69.16
CA TRP A 301 -38.30 -4.18 69.66
C TRP A 301 -39.36 -3.16 69.22
N SER A 302 -40.50 -3.67 68.78
CA SER A 302 -41.73 -2.88 68.65
C SER A 302 -42.15 -2.29 70.00
N PRO A 303 -43.02 -1.26 70.00
CA PRO A 303 -43.77 -0.88 71.19
C PRO A 303 -44.53 -2.07 71.78
N TRP A 304 -44.67 -2.10 73.11
CA TRP A 304 -45.49 -3.09 73.81
C TRP A 304 -46.97 -2.94 73.46
N SER A 305 -47.68 -4.06 73.32
CA SER A 305 -49.14 -4.10 73.25
C SER A 305 -49.78 -3.65 74.57
N LYS A 306 -51.09 -3.37 74.53
CA LYS A 306 -51.87 -3.08 75.74
C LYS A 306 -51.95 -4.33 76.61
N TRP A 307 -51.92 -4.15 77.93
CA TRP A 307 -52.17 -5.25 78.87
C TRP A 307 -53.51 -5.94 78.61
N SER A 308 -53.53 -7.27 78.73
CA SER A 308 -54.74 -8.08 78.68
C SER A 308 -55.70 -7.71 79.81
N ALA A 309 -56.94 -8.21 79.72
CA ALA A 309 -57.79 -8.33 80.90
C ALA A 309 -57.12 -9.22 81.95
N CYS A 310 -57.46 -9.01 83.22
CA CYS A 310 -57.03 -9.87 84.32
C CYS A 310 -57.67 -11.26 84.17
N GLY A 311 -56.86 -12.31 84.15
CA GLY A 311 -57.30 -13.69 84.05
C GLY A 311 -57.86 -14.25 85.36
N LEU A 312 -58.44 -15.45 85.29
CA LEU A 312 -58.97 -16.20 86.44
C LEU A 312 -57.87 -16.62 87.44
N ASP A 313 -56.61 -16.58 87.00
CA ASP A 313 -55.37 -16.77 87.76
C ASP A 313 -54.87 -15.47 88.44
N CYS A 314 -55.62 -14.37 88.34
CA CYS A 314 -55.27 -13.06 88.86
C CYS A 314 -54.00 -12.46 88.20
N THR A 315 -53.69 -12.82 86.95
CA THR A 315 -52.58 -12.24 86.16
C THR A 315 -53.04 -11.51 84.90
N HIS A 316 -52.22 -10.59 84.38
CA HIS A 316 -52.39 -9.99 83.06
C HIS A 316 -51.05 -9.94 82.31
N TRP A 317 -51.09 -9.91 80.97
CA TRP A 317 -49.89 -9.96 80.12
C TRP A 317 -49.90 -8.91 79.01
N ARG A 318 -48.72 -8.62 78.45
CA ARG A 318 -48.51 -7.81 77.25
C ARG A 318 -47.36 -8.39 76.42
N SER A 319 -47.32 -8.06 75.13
CA SER A 319 -46.40 -8.63 74.13
C SER A 319 -45.72 -7.56 73.26
N ARG A 320 -44.62 -7.91 72.60
CA ARG A 320 -43.90 -7.10 71.60
C ARG A 320 -43.17 -7.99 70.60
N GLU A 321 -42.85 -7.46 69.43
CA GLU A 321 -42.18 -8.19 68.34
C GLU A 321 -40.80 -7.60 68.02
N CYS A 322 -39.86 -8.42 67.54
CA CYS A 322 -38.54 -7.97 67.08
C CYS A 322 -38.61 -7.48 65.62
N SER A 323 -39.35 -6.38 65.39
CA SER A 323 -39.78 -5.96 64.06
C SER A 323 -39.48 -4.49 63.69
N ASP A 324 -38.89 -3.69 64.58
CA ASP A 324 -38.67 -2.25 64.38
C ASP A 324 -37.20 -1.81 64.57
N PRO A 325 -36.27 -2.19 63.66
CA PRO A 325 -36.46 -3.09 62.52
C PRO A 325 -36.24 -4.57 62.90
N ALA A 326 -36.66 -5.48 62.01
CA ALA A 326 -36.30 -6.89 62.10
C ALA A 326 -34.81 -7.12 61.71
N PRO A 327 -34.09 -8.05 62.38
CA PRO A 327 -32.68 -8.31 62.11
C PRO A 327 -32.47 -8.82 60.67
N ARG A 328 -31.41 -8.35 60.01
CA ARG A 328 -31.04 -8.72 58.64
C ARG A 328 -29.54 -8.88 58.47
N ASN A 329 -29.14 -9.66 57.45
CA ASN A 329 -27.75 -9.84 57.01
C ASN A 329 -26.77 -10.24 58.14
N GLY A 330 -27.26 -10.96 59.16
CA GLY A 330 -26.45 -11.40 60.31
C GLY A 330 -26.29 -10.39 61.45
N GLY A 331 -27.17 -9.38 61.56
CA GLY A 331 -27.27 -8.55 62.77
C GLY A 331 -27.88 -9.29 63.97
N GLU A 332 -27.66 -8.75 65.16
CA GLU A 332 -28.06 -9.35 66.46
C GLU A 332 -29.59 -9.45 66.61
N GLU A 333 -30.08 -10.50 67.26
CA GLU A 333 -31.49 -10.60 67.66
C GLU A 333 -31.83 -9.71 68.88
N CYS A 334 -33.11 -9.32 69.00
CA CYS A 334 -33.57 -8.44 70.07
C CYS A 334 -33.41 -9.08 71.47
N ARG A 335 -32.68 -8.42 72.37
CA ARG A 335 -32.46 -8.93 73.74
C ARG A 335 -33.63 -8.60 74.68
N GLY A 336 -34.07 -9.60 75.45
CA GLY A 336 -35.14 -9.51 76.47
C GLY A 336 -36.35 -10.38 76.13
N ALA A 337 -37.35 -10.42 77.01
CA ALA A 337 -38.58 -11.17 76.76
C ALA A 337 -39.50 -10.43 75.78
N ASP A 338 -40.15 -11.19 74.89
CA ASP A 338 -41.25 -10.78 74.01
C ASP A 338 -42.59 -10.66 74.76
N LEU A 339 -42.74 -11.37 75.88
CA LEU A 339 -43.91 -11.36 76.78
C LEU A 339 -43.55 -10.83 78.19
N ASP A 340 -44.41 -9.99 78.78
CA ASP A 340 -44.33 -9.51 80.17
C ASP A 340 -45.67 -9.81 80.88
N THR A 341 -45.61 -10.39 82.08
CA THR A 341 -46.78 -10.88 82.84
C THR A 341 -46.70 -10.40 84.30
N ARG A 342 -47.82 -9.93 84.85
CA ARG A 342 -47.90 -9.36 86.22
C ARG A 342 -49.21 -9.73 86.92
N ASN A 343 -49.22 -9.67 88.26
CA ASN A 343 -50.43 -9.90 89.05
C ASN A 343 -51.32 -8.65 89.08
N CYS A 344 -52.64 -8.85 89.03
CA CYS A 344 -53.67 -7.82 89.09
C CYS A 344 -54.56 -8.02 90.34
N THR A 345 -53.95 -7.88 91.53
CA THR A 345 -54.65 -8.04 92.81
C THR A 345 -55.32 -6.75 93.29
N SER A 346 -56.64 -6.79 93.41
CA SER A 346 -57.44 -5.90 94.27
C SER A 346 -58.67 -6.68 94.75
N ASP A 347 -58.60 -7.19 95.97
CA ASP A 347 -59.66 -7.66 96.87
C ASP A 347 -60.76 -8.64 96.38
N LEU A 348 -60.72 -9.16 95.15
CA LEU A 348 -61.81 -9.95 94.54
C LEU A 348 -61.46 -11.41 94.15
N CYS A 349 -60.21 -11.86 94.32
CA CYS A 349 -59.84 -13.26 94.05
C CYS A 349 -60.22 -14.20 95.21
N LEU A 350 -61.50 -14.57 95.29
CA LEU A 350 -62.00 -15.63 96.19
C LEU A 350 -62.04 -16.99 95.46
N HIS A 351 -61.38 -17.99 96.05
CA HIS A 351 -61.34 -19.34 95.49
C HIS A 351 -62.67 -20.10 95.71
N THR A 352 -63.20 -20.70 94.64
CA THR A 352 -64.07 -21.88 94.71
C THR A 352 -63.58 -22.96 93.77
N SER A 353 -63.60 -24.20 94.25
CA SER A 353 -62.84 -25.33 93.72
C SER A 353 -63.64 -26.25 92.78
N SER A 354 -63.13 -26.46 91.58
CA SER A 354 -63.22 -27.66 90.74
C SER A 354 -62.39 -27.37 89.49
N GLY A 355 -61.59 -28.24 88.89
CA GLY A 355 -61.33 -29.68 88.97
C GLY A 355 -60.55 -29.98 87.66
N PRO A 356 -59.52 -30.85 87.64
CA PRO A 356 -58.59 -30.95 86.50
C PRO A 356 -59.16 -31.76 85.32
N GLU A 357 -58.32 -32.02 84.31
CA GLU A 357 -58.61 -32.66 82.99
C GLU A 357 -59.18 -31.62 81.99
N ASP A 358 -58.56 -31.24 80.86
CA ASP A 358 -57.85 -32.02 79.85
C ASP A 358 -56.69 -31.25 79.16
N VAL A 359 -55.44 -31.39 79.66
CA VAL A 359 -54.25 -30.91 78.92
C VAL A 359 -53.78 -31.93 77.86
N ALA A 360 -54.06 -33.22 78.08
CA ALA A 360 -53.70 -34.30 77.17
C ALA A 360 -54.47 -34.24 75.82
N LEU A 361 -55.75 -33.88 75.86
CA LEU A 361 -56.60 -33.80 74.66
C LEU A 361 -56.11 -32.71 73.69
N TYR A 362 -55.62 -31.58 74.20
CA TYR A 362 -55.11 -30.48 73.39
C TYR A 362 -53.80 -30.85 72.66
N ILE A 363 -52.89 -31.56 73.35
CA ILE A 363 -51.65 -32.08 72.75
C ILE A 363 -51.98 -33.12 71.66
N GLY A 364 -52.98 -33.98 71.90
CA GLY A 364 -53.49 -34.93 70.91
C GLY A 364 -54.06 -34.27 69.65
N LEU A 365 -54.88 -33.23 69.81
CA LEU A 365 -55.45 -32.46 68.68
C LEU A 365 -54.37 -31.75 67.85
N VAL A 366 -53.36 -31.16 68.50
CA VAL A 366 -52.23 -30.54 67.78
C VAL A 366 -51.41 -31.59 67.03
N ALA A 367 -51.14 -32.77 67.62
CA ALA A 367 -50.45 -33.85 66.93
C ALA A 367 -51.22 -34.35 65.69
N VAL A 368 -52.55 -34.52 65.79
CA VAL A 368 -53.40 -34.90 64.66
C VAL A 368 -53.40 -33.82 63.56
N ALA A 369 -53.47 -32.53 63.93
CA ALA A 369 -53.41 -31.43 62.97
C ALA A 369 -52.06 -31.40 62.21
N VAL A 370 -50.93 -31.61 62.91
CA VAL A 370 -49.60 -31.69 62.29
C VAL A 370 -49.49 -32.91 61.36
N CYS A 371 -49.99 -34.08 61.76
CA CYS A 371 -50.04 -35.26 60.90
C CYS A 371 -50.89 -35.04 59.64
N LEU A 372 -52.04 -34.37 59.75
CA LEU A 372 -52.88 -34.03 58.59
C LEU A 372 -52.20 -33.05 57.65
N ILE A 373 -51.51 -32.02 58.17
CA ILE A 373 -50.74 -31.06 57.36
C ILE A 373 -49.57 -31.76 56.64
N LEU A 374 -48.85 -32.66 57.31
CA LEU A 374 -47.78 -33.45 56.70
C LEU A 374 -48.31 -34.40 55.61
N LEU A 375 -49.45 -35.05 55.82
CA LEU A 375 -50.11 -35.86 54.79
C LEU A 375 -50.55 -35.01 53.58
N LEU A 376 -51.06 -33.80 53.82
CA LEU A 376 -51.41 -32.86 52.75
C LEU A 376 -50.18 -32.40 51.97
N LEU A 377 -49.07 -32.09 52.64
CA LEU A 377 -47.78 -31.78 52.00
C LEU A 377 -47.25 -32.95 51.17
N VAL A 378 -47.32 -34.18 51.67
CA VAL A 378 -46.94 -35.38 50.92
C VAL A 378 -47.85 -35.58 49.70
N LEU A 379 -49.17 -35.39 49.83
CA LEU A 379 -50.11 -35.45 48.70
C LEU A 379 -49.85 -34.34 47.66
N VAL A 380 -49.51 -33.12 48.08
CA VAL A 380 -49.13 -32.03 47.18
C VAL A 380 -47.81 -32.35 46.48
N LEU A 381 -46.79 -32.86 47.19
CA LEU A 381 -45.53 -33.28 46.58
C LEU A 381 -45.72 -34.44 45.59
N ILE A 382 -46.59 -35.42 45.90
CA ILE A 382 -46.98 -36.49 44.97
C ILE A 382 -47.73 -35.91 43.77
N TYR A 383 -48.63 -34.94 43.96
CA TYR A 383 -49.38 -34.30 42.86
C TYR A 383 -48.45 -33.50 41.94
N CYS A 384 -47.54 -32.69 42.49
CA CYS A 384 -46.49 -32.00 41.72
C CYS A 384 -45.63 -33.00 40.95
N ARG A 385 -45.09 -34.03 41.62
CA ARG A 385 -44.30 -35.10 40.96
C ARG A 385 -45.07 -35.93 39.93
N LYS A 386 -46.41 -35.96 40.00
CA LYS A 386 -47.26 -36.67 39.03
C LYS A 386 -47.70 -35.76 37.86
N LYS A 387 -47.45 -34.45 37.94
CA LYS A 387 -47.79 -33.49 36.88
C LYS A 387 -46.58 -33.05 36.05
N GLU A 388 -45.38 -33.13 36.60
CA GLU A 388 -44.12 -32.89 35.89
C GLU A 388 -43.38 -34.23 35.69
N GLY A 389 -43.70 -34.90 34.58
CA GLY A 389 -43.00 -36.10 34.11
C GLY A 389 -42.41 -35.87 32.72
N LEU A 390 -41.18 -36.36 32.53
CA LEU A 390 -40.29 -36.18 31.37
C LEU A 390 -39.77 -34.73 31.16
N ASP A 391 -38.46 -34.48 31.02
CA ASP A 391 -37.32 -35.41 30.97
C ASP A 391 -36.09 -34.90 31.73
N SER A 392 -35.23 -35.83 32.16
CA SER A 392 -34.06 -35.60 33.01
C SER A 392 -32.74 -35.64 32.24
N ASP A 393 -31.70 -34.98 32.79
CA ASP A 393 -30.27 -35.38 32.81
C ASP A 393 -29.39 -34.14 33.09
N VAL A 394 -28.36 -34.14 33.95
CA VAL A 394 -27.88 -35.07 34.98
C VAL A 394 -27.44 -34.20 36.17
N ALA A 395 -27.61 -34.68 37.39
CA ALA A 395 -26.95 -34.13 38.57
C ALA A 395 -25.98 -35.16 39.15
N ASP A 396 -24.80 -34.72 39.58
CA ASP A 396 -24.04 -35.42 40.61
C ASP A 396 -23.27 -34.43 41.48
N SER A 397 -23.31 -34.66 42.78
CA SER A 397 -22.61 -33.88 43.80
C SER A 397 -22.15 -34.85 44.88
N SER A 398 -20.88 -34.81 45.27
CA SER A 398 -20.40 -35.04 46.65
C SER A 398 -18.88 -35.24 46.74
N ILE A 399 -18.38 -35.30 47.99
CA ILE A 399 -17.17 -35.99 48.47
C ILE A 399 -15.82 -35.21 48.51
N LEU A 400 -15.49 -34.78 49.74
CA LEU A 400 -14.18 -34.84 50.44
C LEU A 400 -13.00 -33.99 49.92
N THR A 401 -12.53 -32.93 50.61
CA THR A 401 -11.82 -32.78 51.92
C THR A 401 -10.31 -33.08 51.91
N SER A 402 -9.55 -32.21 52.61
CA SER A 402 -8.08 -32.20 52.81
C SER A 402 -7.26 -31.86 51.55
N GLY A 403 -6.17 -31.08 51.62
CA GLY A 403 -5.58 -30.32 52.74
C GLY A 403 -4.09 -30.03 52.47
N PHE A 404 -3.59 -28.86 52.88
CA PHE A 404 -2.22 -28.49 53.30
C PHE A 404 -1.87 -27.01 53.00
N GLN A 405 -1.01 -26.43 53.84
CA GLN A 405 -0.79 -24.99 54.03
C GLN A 405 0.55 -24.47 53.46
N PRO A 406 0.72 -23.12 53.33
CA PRO A 406 1.87 -22.50 52.67
C PRO A 406 3.00 -22.08 53.62
N VAL A 407 4.15 -21.66 53.06
CA VAL A 407 5.22 -20.94 53.77
C VAL A 407 5.59 -19.65 53.04
N SER A 408 5.88 -18.60 53.80
CA SER A 408 6.14 -17.22 53.35
C SER A 408 7.51 -16.73 53.84
N ILE A 409 8.27 -16.00 53.01
CA ILE A 409 9.39 -15.15 53.44
C ILE A 409 9.33 -13.79 52.69
N LYS A 410 9.71 -12.71 53.39
CA LYS A 410 9.50 -11.28 53.04
C LYS A 410 10.76 -10.57 52.48
N PRO A 411 10.62 -9.34 51.90
CA PRO A 411 11.69 -8.57 51.25
C PRO A 411 12.18 -7.33 52.03
N SER A 412 13.19 -6.63 51.48
CA SER A 412 13.73 -5.31 51.90
C SER A 412 14.58 -4.69 50.76
N LYS A 413 14.83 -3.37 50.61
CA LYS A 413 14.20 -2.07 50.99
C LYS A 413 15.06 -0.94 50.34
N ALA A 414 14.58 0.31 50.27
CA ALA A 414 15.31 1.57 49.93
C ALA A 414 15.72 1.78 48.44
N ASP A 415 15.78 3.01 47.88
CA ASP A 415 15.22 4.32 48.28
C ASP A 415 15.06 5.27 47.04
N ASN A 416 14.37 6.40 47.23
CA ASN A 416 13.92 7.41 46.24
C ASN A 416 14.81 8.70 46.35
N PRO A 417 14.52 9.86 45.70
CA PRO A 417 14.06 10.17 44.33
C PRO A 417 14.94 11.25 43.62
N HIS A 418 14.63 11.63 42.37
CA HIS A 418 14.53 13.05 41.96
C HIS A 418 13.74 13.21 40.65
N LEU A 419 12.90 14.24 40.56
CA LEU A 419 11.79 14.38 39.60
C LEU A 419 11.84 15.75 38.90
N LEU A 420 11.96 15.77 37.57
CA LEU A 420 11.78 16.87 36.60
C LEU A 420 11.98 16.26 35.18
N THR A 421 11.23 16.54 34.09
CA THR A 421 9.95 17.27 33.88
C THR A 421 9.31 16.81 32.55
N ILE A 422 8.07 17.25 32.25
CA ILE A 422 7.43 17.34 30.91
C ILE A 422 7.11 16.01 30.18
N GLN A 423 5.86 15.58 30.34
CA GLN A 423 4.78 15.36 29.35
C GLN A 423 5.02 14.80 27.92
N PRO A 424 3.97 14.18 27.31
CA PRO A 424 4.12 12.96 26.51
C PRO A 424 3.77 13.11 25.03
N ASP A 425 4.01 12.06 24.24
CA ASP A 425 3.15 11.77 23.08
C ASP A 425 3.01 10.26 22.79
N LEU A 426 2.01 9.91 21.97
CA LEU A 426 1.34 8.60 21.95
C LEU A 426 1.45 7.89 20.57
N SER A 427 1.73 6.57 20.51
CA SER A 427 1.68 5.82 19.23
C SER A 427 1.39 4.31 19.31
N THR A 428 0.11 4.01 19.55
CA THR A 428 -0.69 2.95 18.89
C THR A 428 -0.12 1.52 18.75
N THR A 429 -0.61 0.63 19.62
CA THR A 429 -0.48 -0.83 19.53
C THR A 429 -1.33 -1.52 18.45
N THR A 430 -0.66 -2.35 17.63
CA THR A 430 -1.22 -3.40 16.75
C THR A 430 -1.47 -4.70 17.50
N THR A 431 -2.55 -5.44 17.15
CA THR A 431 -2.80 -6.80 17.65
C THR A 431 -3.40 -7.72 16.58
N THR A 432 -2.54 -8.62 16.07
CA THR A 432 -2.80 -10.04 15.76
C THR A 432 -4.13 -10.49 15.13
N TYR A 433 -4.04 -10.99 13.90
CA TYR A 433 -5.01 -11.88 13.25
C TYR A 433 -5.07 -13.27 13.92
N GLN A 434 -6.27 -13.83 14.07
CA GLN A 434 -6.50 -15.28 13.98
C GLN A 434 -7.46 -15.52 12.81
N GLY A 435 -7.08 -16.37 11.87
CA GLY A 435 -7.87 -16.66 10.68
C GLY A 435 -9.01 -17.64 10.95
N SER A 436 -10.16 -17.44 10.29
CA SER A 436 -11.21 -18.46 10.15
C SER A 436 -11.39 -18.82 8.69
N LEU A 437 -11.49 -20.12 8.44
CA LEU A 437 -11.58 -20.76 7.13
C LEU A 437 -12.88 -20.41 6.39
N CYS A 438 -12.79 -20.27 5.07
CA CYS A 438 -13.90 -20.56 4.14
C CYS A 438 -13.53 -21.80 3.32
N PRO A 439 -14.42 -22.79 3.15
CA PRO A 439 -14.09 -24.03 2.46
C PRO A 439 -14.13 -23.88 0.93
N ARG A 440 -13.21 -24.56 0.24
CA ARG A 440 -13.20 -24.71 -1.23
C ARG A 440 -14.35 -25.63 -1.66
N GLN A 441 -15.04 -25.27 -2.73
CA GLN A 441 -15.67 -26.24 -3.65
C GLN A 441 -15.78 -25.65 -5.06
N ASP A 442 -15.17 -26.34 -6.01
CA ASP A 442 -15.14 -26.01 -7.44
C ASP A 442 -16.40 -26.53 -8.18
N GLY A 443 -16.80 -25.88 -9.28
CA GLY A 443 -17.68 -26.49 -10.30
C GLY A 443 -19.00 -25.74 -10.58
N PRO A 444 -19.41 -25.51 -11.85
CA PRO A 444 -20.47 -24.55 -12.18
C PRO A 444 -21.84 -25.14 -12.56
N SER A 445 -22.87 -24.28 -12.44
CA SER A 445 -24.16 -24.30 -13.17
C SER A 445 -25.28 -25.25 -12.61
N PRO A 446 -26.58 -25.06 -12.95
CA PRO A 446 -27.55 -24.69 -11.90
C PRO A 446 -28.87 -25.51 -11.88
N LYS A 447 -29.77 -25.10 -10.95
CA LYS A 447 -31.18 -25.51 -10.68
C LYS A 447 -31.36 -26.56 -9.58
N PHE A 448 -32.06 -26.18 -8.51
CA PHE A 448 -33.20 -26.93 -7.97
C PHE A 448 -34.15 -25.98 -7.22
N GLN A 449 -35.40 -26.42 -7.01
CA GLN A 449 -36.57 -25.59 -6.67
C GLN A 449 -37.07 -25.75 -5.23
N LEU A 450 -37.74 -24.69 -4.74
CA LEU A 450 -38.84 -24.64 -3.77
C LEU A 450 -38.81 -25.51 -2.49
N SER A 451 -39.01 -24.85 -1.33
CA SER A 451 -40.31 -24.97 -0.61
C SER A 451 -40.48 -23.88 0.46
N ASN A 452 -41.74 -23.57 0.79
CA ASN A 452 -42.14 -22.47 1.68
C ASN A 452 -42.16 -22.88 3.16
N GLY A 453 -42.05 -21.89 4.07
CA GLY A 453 -42.42 -22.06 5.48
C GLY A 453 -42.48 -20.76 6.29
N HIS A 454 -43.68 -20.20 6.46
CA HIS A 454 -44.28 -19.59 7.67
C HIS A 454 -43.40 -18.78 8.68
N LEU A 455 -43.81 -17.66 9.29
CA LEU A 455 -45.09 -16.92 9.32
C LEU A 455 -44.91 -15.47 9.86
N LEU A 456 -45.85 -14.59 9.47
CA LEU A 456 -46.17 -13.24 10.00
C LEU A 456 -46.85 -13.34 11.41
N SER A 457 -47.05 -12.33 12.29
CA SER A 457 -46.70 -10.88 12.36
C SER A 457 -47.03 -10.28 13.78
N PRO A 458 -47.58 -9.05 14.05
CA PRO A 458 -46.96 -8.13 15.05
C PRO A 458 -47.89 -7.54 16.15
N LEU A 459 -47.32 -6.86 17.17
CA LEU A 459 -47.94 -5.84 18.06
C LEU A 459 -46.83 -5.20 18.94
N GLY A 460 -46.87 -3.93 19.38
CA GLY A 460 -47.89 -2.88 19.21
C GLY A 460 -47.35 -1.46 19.50
N SER A 461 -48.23 -0.45 19.42
CA SER A 461 -47.91 0.99 19.35
C SER A 461 -47.24 1.62 20.58
N GLY A 462 -46.27 2.51 20.33
CA GLY A 462 -45.77 3.51 21.29
C GLY A 462 -45.48 4.84 20.56
N ARG A 463 -46.25 5.89 20.86
CA ARG A 463 -46.30 7.14 20.08
C ARG A 463 -45.62 8.28 20.83
N HIS A 464 -44.39 8.64 20.45
CA HIS A 464 -43.75 9.88 20.90
C HIS A 464 -43.17 10.70 19.75
N THR A 465 -43.53 11.98 19.74
CA THR A 465 -43.24 12.99 18.73
C THR A 465 -41.84 13.57 18.91
N LEU A 466 -41.02 13.56 17.86
CA LEU A 466 -39.76 14.31 17.83
C LEU A 466 -40.03 15.79 17.61
N HIS A 467 -39.75 16.62 18.61
CA HIS A 467 -39.59 18.06 18.44
C HIS A 467 -38.15 18.40 18.09
N HIS A 468 -37.99 19.36 17.17
CA HIS A 468 -36.70 19.89 16.76
C HIS A 468 -35.88 20.40 17.95
N SER A 469 -34.65 19.90 18.07
CA SER A 469 -33.55 20.60 18.74
C SER A 469 -32.26 20.33 17.98
N SER A 470 -31.51 21.39 17.72
CA SER A 470 -30.14 21.33 17.20
C SER A 470 -29.17 21.01 18.35
N PRO A 471 -28.15 20.18 18.10
CA PRO A 471 -26.92 20.28 18.89
C PRO A 471 -25.67 20.28 18.00
N THR A 472 -25.11 21.47 17.79
CA THR A 472 -23.67 21.62 17.54
C THR A 472 -22.90 21.25 18.81
N SER A 473 -22.55 19.96 18.98
CA SER A 473 -21.47 19.49 19.89
C SER A 473 -21.32 17.96 20.00
N GLU A 474 -22.35 17.14 19.71
CA GLU A 474 -22.31 15.69 20.05
C GLU A 474 -21.66 14.76 19.01
N ALA A 475 -21.20 15.29 17.87
CA ALA A 475 -20.67 14.48 16.77
C ALA A 475 -19.35 13.76 17.11
N GLU A 476 -18.47 14.36 17.92
CA GLU A 476 -17.15 13.80 18.23
C GLU A 476 -17.22 12.57 19.16
N ASP A 477 -18.20 12.55 20.07
CA ASP A 477 -18.31 11.48 21.09
C ASP A 477 -19.12 10.25 20.64
N PHE A 478 -19.76 10.32 19.47
CA PHE A 478 -20.33 9.15 18.79
C PHE A 478 -19.26 8.43 17.94
N VAL A 479 -18.38 9.19 17.29
CA VAL A 479 -17.25 8.68 16.49
C VAL A 479 -16.21 7.97 17.37
N SER A 480 -15.97 8.48 18.59
CA SER A 480 -15.07 7.84 19.57
C SER A 480 -15.52 6.42 19.93
N ARG A 481 -16.82 6.19 20.13
CA ARG A 481 -17.41 4.92 20.61
C ARG A 481 -17.52 3.84 19.52
N LEU A 482 -17.60 4.23 18.25
CA LEU A 482 -17.55 3.29 17.11
C LEU A 482 -16.13 2.78 16.80
N SER A 483 -15.10 3.54 17.18
CA SER A 483 -13.69 3.13 17.00
C SER A 483 -13.26 1.89 17.80
N THR A 484 -14.10 1.45 18.75
CA THR A 484 -13.84 0.33 19.66
C THR A 484 -14.20 -1.07 19.12
N GLN A 485 -14.63 -1.19 17.86
CA GLN A 485 -14.86 -2.51 17.23
C GLN A 485 -13.59 -3.02 16.52
N ASN A 486 -13.09 -4.19 16.96
CA ASN A 486 -11.74 -4.70 16.68
C ASN A 486 -11.41 -5.12 15.23
N TYR A 487 -12.26 -4.81 14.23
CA TYR A 487 -12.06 -5.26 12.84
C TYR A 487 -11.19 -4.34 11.96
N PHE A 488 -10.86 -3.11 12.42
CA PHE A 488 -10.33 -2.05 11.55
C PHE A 488 -8.93 -1.48 11.94
N ARG A 489 -8.20 -2.11 12.86
CA ARG A 489 -6.89 -1.60 13.36
C ARG A 489 -5.70 -1.74 12.38
N SER A 490 -5.90 -2.19 11.14
CA SER A 490 -4.81 -2.53 10.21
C SER A 490 -4.62 -1.60 8.99
N LEU A 491 -5.45 -0.56 8.79
CA LEU A 491 -5.21 0.43 7.74
C LEU A 491 -4.32 1.59 8.24
N PRO A 492 -3.22 1.95 7.54
CA PRO A 492 -2.39 3.11 7.89
C PRO A 492 -3.16 4.42 7.71
N ARG A 493 -3.64 5.00 8.81
CA ARG A 493 -4.24 6.35 8.82
C ARG A 493 -3.13 7.39 8.68
N GLY A 494 -3.04 8.06 7.53
CA GLY A 494 -2.21 9.27 7.36
C GLY A 494 -1.24 9.31 6.17
N THR A 495 -1.26 8.36 5.23
CA THR A 495 -0.43 8.45 4.02
C THR A 495 -1.05 9.37 2.96
N SER A 496 -0.22 10.13 2.23
CA SER A 496 -0.63 11.10 1.19
C SER A 496 -1.38 10.52 -0.02
N ASN A 497 -1.50 9.19 -0.07
CA ASN A 497 -1.99 8.38 -1.16
C ASN A 497 -3.27 7.59 -0.76
N MET A 498 -3.89 7.95 0.37
CA MET A 498 -5.13 7.33 0.86
C MET A 498 -6.18 8.38 1.25
N ALA A 499 -7.44 8.11 0.93
CA ALA A 499 -8.61 8.81 1.43
C ALA A 499 -9.59 7.83 2.07
N TYR A 500 -10.32 8.26 3.11
CA TYR A 500 -11.32 7.46 3.80
C TYR A 500 -12.54 8.32 4.14
N GLY A 501 -13.71 7.71 4.25
CA GLY A 501 -14.94 8.42 4.62
C GLY A 501 -16.08 7.49 4.96
N THR A 502 -17.05 8.01 5.70
CA THR A 502 -18.22 7.28 6.17
C THR A 502 -19.45 7.75 5.40
N PHE A 503 -20.12 6.84 4.70
CA PHE A 503 -21.19 7.16 3.75
C PHE A 503 -22.47 6.39 4.08
N ASN A 504 -23.61 7.02 3.80
CA ASN A 504 -24.94 6.44 3.95
C ASN A 504 -25.70 6.52 2.60
N PHE A 505 -27.01 6.28 2.61
CA PHE A 505 -27.84 6.31 1.39
C PHE A 505 -27.83 7.64 0.61
N LEU A 506 -27.42 8.77 1.22
CA LEU A 506 -27.22 10.05 0.52
C LEU A 506 -26.03 10.02 -0.44
N GLY A 507 -25.12 9.05 -0.28
CA GLY A 507 -23.89 8.94 -1.06
C GLY A 507 -22.81 9.93 -0.64
N GLY A 508 -21.86 10.17 -1.53
CA GLY A 508 -20.75 11.09 -1.32
C GLY A 508 -19.64 10.94 -2.37
N ARG A 509 -18.47 11.50 -2.10
CA ARG A 509 -17.27 11.42 -2.93
C ARG A 509 -16.03 11.23 -2.07
N LEU A 510 -15.15 10.30 -2.45
CA LEU A 510 -13.76 10.23 -1.98
C LEU A 510 -12.82 10.75 -3.06
N MET A 511 -11.76 11.41 -2.67
CA MET A 511 -10.76 11.97 -3.59
C MET A 511 -9.38 11.85 -2.96
N ILE A 512 -8.39 11.43 -3.76
CA ILE A 512 -6.98 11.57 -3.37
C ILE A 512 -6.50 12.89 -3.99
N PRO A 513 -6.21 13.95 -3.20
CA PRO A 513 -5.91 15.27 -3.74
C PRO A 513 -4.74 15.23 -4.74
N ASN A 514 -4.94 15.91 -5.87
CA ASN A 514 -3.95 16.16 -6.92
C ASN A 514 -3.44 14.90 -7.64
N THR A 515 -4.27 13.86 -7.76
CA THR A 515 -3.92 12.61 -8.48
C THR A 515 -4.88 12.23 -9.59
N GLY A 516 -5.92 13.03 -9.87
CA GLY A 516 -7.03 12.66 -10.77
C GLY A 516 -7.96 11.57 -10.21
N ILE A 517 -7.55 10.86 -9.15
CA ILE A 517 -8.26 9.69 -8.61
C ILE A 517 -9.39 10.11 -7.67
N SER A 518 -10.62 9.73 -8.02
CA SER A 518 -11.80 9.93 -7.17
C SER A 518 -12.81 8.79 -7.27
N LEU A 519 -13.57 8.55 -6.20
CA LEU A 519 -14.66 7.58 -6.14
C LEU A 519 -15.95 8.33 -5.83
N LEU A 520 -16.85 8.40 -6.80
CA LEU A 520 -18.21 8.92 -6.62
C LEU A 520 -19.12 7.78 -6.14
N ILE A 521 -19.84 8.01 -5.04
CA ILE A 521 -20.84 7.11 -4.46
C ILE A 521 -22.20 7.76 -4.69
N PRO A 522 -22.98 7.36 -5.70
CA PRO A 522 -24.24 8.03 -6.03
C PRO A 522 -25.32 7.92 -4.94
N PRO A 523 -26.33 8.81 -4.95
CA PRO A 523 -27.51 8.68 -4.09
C PRO A 523 -28.24 7.33 -4.31
N ASP A 524 -28.67 6.73 -3.21
CA ASP A 524 -29.21 5.37 -3.08
C ASP A 524 -28.28 4.23 -3.60
N ALA A 525 -26.96 4.46 -3.71
CA ALA A 525 -25.99 3.38 -3.95
C ALA A 525 -25.71 2.53 -2.70
N ILE A 526 -25.83 3.14 -1.52
CA ILE A 526 -25.81 2.44 -0.23
C ILE A 526 -27.27 2.19 0.22
N PRO A 527 -27.64 0.98 0.65
CA PRO A 527 -29.00 0.68 1.11
C PRO A 527 -29.45 1.59 2.26
N ARG A 528 -30.73 1.96 2.29
CA ARG A 528 -31.29 2.78 3.38
C ARG A 528 -31.19 2.04 4.71
N GLY A 529 -30.77 2.76 5.76
CA GLY A 529 -30.46 2.18 7.06
C GLY A 529 -29.09 1.50 7.16
N LYS A 530 -28.28 1.49 6.09
CA LYS A 530 -26.85 1.10 6.13
C LYS A 530 -25.96 2.34 6.13
N ILE A 531 -24.81 2.19 6.77
CA ILE A 531 -23.69 3.13 6.78
C ILE A 531 -22.45 2.29 6.52
N TYR A 532 -21.61 2.69 5.56
CA TYR A 532 -20.35 2.02 5.24
C TYR A 532 -19.19 2.99 5.39
N GLU A 533 -18.10 2.52 6.00
CA GLU A 533 -16.80 3.16 5.89
C GLU A 533 -16.16 2.67 4.58
N ILE A 534 -15.78 3.61 3.71
CA ILE A 534 -15.19 3.32 2.41
C ILE A 534 -13.81 3.99 2.36
N TYR A 535 -12.83 3.30 1.80
CA TYR A 535 -11.49 3.80 1.54
C TYR A 535 -11.17 3.82 0.04
N LEU A 536 -10.24 4.70 -0.32
CA LEU A 536 -9.67 4.86 -1.64
C LEU A 536 -8.14 4.97 -1.49
N THR A 537 -7.37 4.22 -2.25
CA THR A 537 -5.91 4.12 -2.08
C THR A 537 -5.19 3.97 -3.41
N LEU A 538 -4.20 4.83 -3.65
CA LEU A 538 -3.25 4.74 -4.74
C LEU A 538 -2.06 3.87 -4.30
N HIS A 539 -1.76 2.82 -5.07
CA HIS A 539 -0.63 1.90 -4.82
C HIS A 539 0.56 2.27 -5.70
N LYS A 540 1.77 2.17 -5.15
CA LYS A 540 2.98 2.30 -5.96
C LYS A 540 3.22 1.00 -6.76
N PRO A 541 3.82 1.08 -7.96
CA PRO A 541 4.18 -0.12 -8.74
C PRO A 541 5.11 -1.08 -7.99
N GLU A 542 5.91 -0.57 -7.05
CA GLU A 542 6.80 -1.36 -6.18
C GLU A 542 6.04 -2.20 -5.14
N ASP A 543 4.92 -1.69 -4.61
CA ASP A 543 4.10 -2.35 -3.60
C ASP A 543 3.19 -3.44 -4.19
N VAL A 544 2.76 -3.27 -5.44
CA VAL A 544 1.77 -4.12 -6.10
C VAL A 544 2.22 -4.54 -7.50
N ARG A 545 2.73 -5.78 -7.58
CA ARG A 545 3.12 -6.39 -8.85
C ARG A 545 1.89 -6.81 -9.68
N LEU A 546 1.66 -6.11 -10.78
CA LEU A 546 0.70 -6.48 -11.82
C LEU A 546 1.38 -7.41 -12.86
N PRO A 547 0.91 -8.64 -13.10
CA PRO A 547 1.41 -9.46 -14.20
C PRO A 547 0.88 -8.95 -15.54
N LEU A 548 1.80 -8.39 -16.33
CA LEU A 548 1.60 -8.03 -17.73
C LEU A 548 2.06 -9.20 -18.61
N ALA A 549 1.23 -9.63 -19.57
CA ALA A 549 1.53 -10.72 -20.47
C ALA A 549 1.90 -10.20 -21.87
N GLY A 550 2.92 -10.78 -22.52
CA GLY A 550 3.31 -10.42 -23.89
C GLY A 550 3.66 -8.93 -24.02
N CYS A 551 2.96 -8.24 -24.93
CA CYS A 551 3.13 -6.81 -25.22
C CYS A 551 2.22 -5.90 -24.37
N GLN A 552 1.62 -6.42 -23.30
CA GLN A 552 0.77 -5.62 -22.40
C GLN A 552 1.56 -4.55 -21.65
N THR A 553 0.92 -3.40 -21.46
CA THR A 553 1.48 -2.25 -20.75
C THR A 553 0.46 -1.59 -19.84
N LEU A 554 0.93 -1.07 -18.70
CA LEU A 554 0.11 -0.30 -17.76
C LEU A 554 -0.22 1.08 -18.35
N LEU A 555 -1.50 1.48 -18.27
CA LEU A 555 -1.98 2.77 -18.77
C LEU A 555 -2.49 3.72 -17.68
N SER A 556 -2.99 3.20 -16.55
CA SER A 556 -3.44 3.97 -15.38
C SER A 556 -2.60 3.65 -14.14
N PRO A 557 -2.64 4.46 -13.07
CA PRO A 557 -2.23 4.03 -11.74
C PRO A 557 -3.02 2.79 -11.26
N ILE A 558 -2.46 2.08 -10.27
CA ILE A 558 -3.13 0.97 -9.57
C ILE A 558 -3.91 1.52 -8.38
N VAL A 559 -5.23 1.40 -8.40
CA VAL A 559 -6.12 2.00 -7.39
C VAL A 559 -6.95 0.94 -6.68
N SER A 560 -7.09 1.04 -5.36
CA SER A 560 -8.04 0.24 -4.58
C SER A 560 -9.15 1.10 -4.01
N CYS A 561 -10.40 0.73 -4.27
CA CYS A 561 -11.55 1.15 -3.48
C CYS A 561 -12.06 -0.03 -2.64
N GLY A 562 -12.53 0.20 -1.43
CA GLY A 562 -12.96 -0.88 -0.54
C GLY A 562 -13.67 -0.39 0.72
N PRO A 563 -14.03 -1.30 1.65
CA PRO A 563 -13.65 -2.72 1.66
C PRO A 563 -14.37 -3.57 0.60
N PRO A 564 -13.75 -4.67 0.14
CA PRO A 564 -14.42 -5.62 -0.77
C PRO A 564 -15.60 -6.31 -0.06
N GLY A 565 -16.62 -6.68 -0.83
CA GLY A 565 -17.79 -7.41 -0.32
C GLY A 565 -18.92 -6.54 0.26
N VAL A 566 -18.83 -5.21 0.22
CA VAL A 566 -19.95 -4.33 0.57
C VAL A 566 -21.12 -4.49 -0.42
N LEU A 567 -22.35 -4.51 0.10
CA LEU A 567 -23.56 -4.59 -0.73
C LEU A 567 -23.95 -3.19 -1.21
N LEU A 568 -23.74 -2.93 -2.51
CA LEU A 568 -24.16 -1.72 -3.20
C LEU A 568 -25.42 -1.99 -4.04
N THR A 569 -26.39 -1.06 -4.01
CA THR A 569 -27.64 -1.14 -4.77
C THR A 569 -27.59 -0.42 -6.12
N ARG A 570 -26.53 0.34 -6.39
CA ARG A 570 -26.24 1.03 -7.64
C ARG A 570 -24.71 1.08 -7.84
N PRO A 571 -24.21 1.11 -9.09
CA PRO A 571 -22.78 1.22 -9.33
C PRO A 571 -22.21 2.53 -8.79
N VAL A 572 -21.05 2.44 -8.15
CA VAL A 572 -20.15 3.58 -7.89
C VAL A 572 -19.33 3.88 -9.14
N ILE A 573 -18.76 5.09 -9.23
CA ILE A 573 -17.86 5.47 -10.32
C ILE A 573 -16.47 5.73 -9.76
N LEU A 574 -15.50 4.92 -10.15
CA LEU A 574 -14.08 5.16 -9.94
C LEU A 574 -13.52 5.93 -11.15
N ALA A 575 -13.11 7.18 -10.94
CA ALA A 575 -12.36 7.97 -11.91
C ALA A 575 -10.86 7.82 -11.65
N MET A 576 -10.08 7.61 -12.71
CA MET A 576 -8.61 7.59 -12.70
C MET A 576 -8.07 8.03 -14.06
N ASP A 577 -6.91 8.68 -14.06
CA ASP A 577 -6.24 9.11 -15.29
C ASP A 577 -5.67 7.91 -16.07
N HIS A 578 -5.44 8.10 -17.38
CA HIS A 578 -4.59 7.21 -18.16
C HIS A 578 -3.71 7.98 -19.14
N CYS A 579 -2.61 7.34 -19.54
CA CYS A 579 -1.67 7.88 -20.53
C CYS A 579 -1.92 7.38 -21.98
N GLY A 580 -2.76 6.36 -22.20
CA GLY A 580 -3.01 5.85 -23.55
C GLY A 580 -3.87 6.80 -24.38
N GLU A 581 -3.51 7.05 -25.64
CA GLU A 581 -4.38 7.72 -26.61
C GLU A 581 -5.47 6.73 -27.09
N PRO A 582 -6.77 7.03 -26.90
CA PRO A 582 -7.83 6.10 -27.24
C PRO A 582 -8.00 5.98 -28.76
N SER A 583 -7.68 4.81 -29.29
CA SER A 583 -7.81 4.49 -30.72
C SER A 583 -8.21 3.02 -30.87
N PRO A 584 -9.41 2.72 -31.41
CA PRO A 584 -9.94 1.35 -31.45
C PRO A 584 -9.12 0.42 -32.36
N ASP A 585 -8.49 0.97 -33.40
CA ASP A 585 -7.68 0.20 -34.36
C ASP A 585 -6.24 -0.04 -33.89
N SER A 586 -5.78 0.61 -32.81
CA SER A 586 -4.41 0.49 -32.31
C SER A 586 -4.28 -0.09 -30.91
N TRP A 587 -5.35 -0.16 -30.12
CA TRP A 587 -5.31 -0.67 -28.74
C TRP A 587 -6.39 -1.72 -28.45
N SER A 588 -5.98 -2.86 -27.89
CA SER A 588 -6.86 -3.70 -27.06
C SER A 588 -6.74 -3.21 -25.61
N LEU A 589 -7.84 -2.70 -25.06
CA LEU A 589 -7.87 -2.08 -23.72
C LEU A 589 -8.66 -2.93 -22.74
N ARG A 590 -8.07 -3.28 -21.60
CA ARG A 590 -8.67 -4.16 -20.60
C ARG A 590 -8.60 -3.55 -19.21
N LEU A 591 -9.70 -3.62 -18.49
CA LEU A 591 -9.73 -3.37 -17.05
C LEU A 591 -9.36 -4.68 -16.33
N LYS A 592 -8.27 -4.67 -15.57
CA LYS A 592 -7.93 -5.78 -14.67
C LYS A 592 -8.38 -5.47 -13.25
N LYS A 593 -8.90 -6.49 -12.55
CA LYS A 593 -9.22 -6.43 -11.13
C LYS A 593 -8.41 -7.47 -10.37
N GLN A 594 -7.99 -7.16 -9.15
CA GLN A 594 -7.40 -8.17 -8.27
C GLN A 594 -8.50 -8.90 -7.48
N SER A 595 -8.43 -10.24 -7.45
CA SER A 595 -9.30 -11.08 -6.63
C SER A 595 -8.92 -10.99 -5.14
N CYS A 596 -9.78 -11.56 -4.27
CA CYS A 596 -9.48 -11.70 -2.85
C CYS A 596 -8.26 -12.61 -2.57
N GLU A 597 -7.90 -13.48 -3.50
CA GLU A 597 -6.74 -14.39 -3.40
C GLU A 597 -5.43 -13.73 -3.89
N GLY A 598 -5.53 -12.54 -4.49
CA GLY A 598 -4.38 -11.81 -5.04
C GLY A 598 -4.08 -12.09 -6.52
N SER A 599 -4.82 -13.00 -7.17
CA SER A 599 -4.79 -13.15 -8.64
C SER A 599 -5.29 -11.88 -9.33
N TRP A 600 -4.79 -11.61 -10.54
CA TRP A 600 -5.29 -10.52 -11.39
C TRP A 600 -6.09 -11.12 -12.55
N GLU A 601 -7.28 -10.59 -12.77
CA GLU A 601 -8.26 -11.10 -13.74
C GLU A 601 -8.73 -9.96 -14.65
N ASP A 602 -8.83 -10.24 -15.95
CA ASP A 602 -9.39 -9.32 -16.95
C ASP A 602 -10.92 -9.29 -16.76
N VAL A 603 -11.48 -8.20 -16.19
CA VAL A 603 -12.92 -8.10 -15.84
C VAL A 603 -13.77 -7.37 -16.88
N LEU A 604 -13.13 -6.63 -17.80
CA LEU A 604 -13.78 -5.94 -18.90
C LEU A 604 -12.78 -5.76 -20.05
N HIS A 605 -13.19 -6.13 -21.27
CA HIS A 605 -12.52 -5.76 -22.51
C HIS A 605 -13.34 -4.61 -23.12
N LEU A 606 -12.74 -3.43 -23.25
CA LEU A 606 -13.45 -2.25 -23.77
C LEU A 606 -13.78 -2.48 -25.25
N GLY A 607 -15.03 -2.17 -25.64
CA GLY A 607 -15.57 -2.46 -26.98
C GLY A 607 -16.33 -3.78 -27.09
N GLU A 608 -16.03 -4.79 -26.26
CA GLU A 608 -16.73 -6.09 -26.20
C GLU A 608 -17.71 -6.17 -25.00
N GLU A 609 -18.29 -5.03 -24.63
CA GLU A 609 -19.08 -4.88 -23.41
C GLU A 609 -20.47 -5.53 -23.54
N SER A 610 -20.74 -6.61 -22.80
CA SER A 610 -22.07 -7.21 -22.76
C SER A 610 -23.02 -6.44 -21.82
N PRO A 611 -24.32 -6.31 -22.14
CA PRO A 611 -25.25 -5.46 -21.37
C PRO A 611 -25.52 -5.95 -19.94
N SER A 612 -25.08 -7.17 -19.60
CA SER A 612 -25.17 -7.80 -18.28
C SER A 612 -23.88 -7.75 -17.45
N HIS A 613 -22.82 -7.07 -17.91
CA HIS A 613 -21.59 -6.96 -17.13
C HIS A 613 -21.76 -6.11 -15.85
N LEU A 614 -21.04 -6.52 -14.81
CA LEU A 614 -20.93 -5.83 -13.52
C LEU A 614 -20.00 -4.60 -13.58
N TYR A 615 -19.32 -4.42 -14.71
CA TYR A 615 -18.33 -3.38 -14.98
C TYR A 615 -18.65 -2.71 -16.31
N TYR A 616 -18.48 -1.39 -16.36
CA TYR A 616 -18.55 -0.58 -17.58
C TYR A 616 -17.50 0.53 -17.47
N CYS A 617 -16.83 0.88 -18.57
CA CYS A 617 -15.74 1.84 -18.54
C CYS A 617 -15.91 2.90 -19.62
N GLN A 618 -16.42 4.09 -19.24
CA GLN A 618 -16.32 5.24 -20.13
C GLN A 618 -14.85 5.67 -20.20
N LEU A 619 -14.23 5.49 -21.36
CA LEU A 619 -12.92 6.02 -21.69
C LEU A 619 -13.07 7.42 -22.30
N GLU A 620 -12.25 8.37 -21.87
CA GLU A 620 -12.10 9.69 -22.50
C GLU A 620 -10.67 9.85 -23.03
N ALA A 621 -10.28 11.06 -23.46
CA ALA A 621 -8.92 11.32 -23.94
C ALA A 621 -7.85 11.15 -22.83
N GLY A 622 -8.15 11.55 -21.59
CA GLY A 622 -7.19 11.59 -20.48
C GLY A 622 -7.57 10.83 -19.21
N ALA A 623 -8.82 10.39 -19.07
CA ALA A 623 -9.34 9.75 -17.87
C ALA A 623 -10.34 8.64 -18.23
N CYS A 624 -10.43 7.63 -17.36
CA CYS A 624 -11.42 6.57 -17.46
C CYS A 624 -12.32 6.54 -16.21
N TYR A 625 -13.60 6.26 -16.44
CA TYR A 625 -14.66 6.25 -15.42
C TYR A 625 -15.24 4.84 -15.36
N VAL A 626 -14.79 4.06 -14.37
CA VAL A 626 -15.20 2.68 -14.14
C VAL A 626 -16.43 2.64 -13.26
N PHE A 627 -17.54 2.23 -13.83
CA PHE A 627 -18.77 1.88 -13.12
C PHE A 627 -18.62 0.49 -12.55
N THR A 628 -18.87 0.31 -11.26
CA THR A 628 -18.90 -1.03 -10.64
C THR A 628 -19.80 -1.09 -9.41
N GLU A 629 -20.42 -2.25 -9.22
CA GLU A 629 -21.14 -2.61 -7.99
C GLU A 629 -20.25 -3.41 -7.02
N GLN A 630 -19.02 -3.75 -7.41
CA GLN A 630 -18.05 -4.51 -6.61
C GLN A 630 -16.76 -3.71 -6.37
N LEU A 631 -16.58 -3.18 -5.16
CA LEU A 631 -15.31 -2.57 -4.75
C LEU A 631 -14.15 -3.59 -4.81
N GLY A 632 -12.94 -3.09 -5.06
CA GLY A 632 -11.73 -3.89 -5.22
C GLY A 632 -10.54 -3.07 -5.70
N ARG A 633 -9.48 -3.76 -6.14
CA ARG A 633 -8.29 -3.15 -6.75
C ARG A 633 -8.34 -3.26 -8.27
N PHE A 634 -8.11 -2.16 -8.95
CA PHE A 634 -8.26 -1.99 -10.40
C PHE A 634 -7.02 -1.39 -11.05
N ALA A 635 -6.80 -1.72 -12.32
CA ALA A 635 -5.82 -1.10 -13.21
C ALA A 635 -6.27 -1.19 -14.68
N LEU A 636 -6.05 -0.15 -15.47
CA LEU A 636 -6.25 -0.15 -16.92
C LEU A 636 -4.95 -0.60 -17.62
N VAL A 637 -5.07 -1.65 -18.44
CA VAL A 637 -3.97 -2.25 -19.21
C VAL A 637 -4.29 -2.14 -20.69
N GLY A 638 -3.29 -1.77 -21.49
CA GLY A 638 -3.37 -1.77 -22.95
C GLY A 638 -2.45 -2.80 -23.57
N GLU A 639 -2.85 -3.33 -24.71
CA GLU A 639 -2.02 -4.14 -25.60
C GLU A 639 -2.04 -3.48 -26.99
N ALA A 640 -0.87 -3.19 -27.53
CA ALA A 640 -0.75 -2.51 -28.82
C ALA A 640 -1.08 -3.49 -29.97
N LEU A 641 -2.04 -3.10 -30.81
CA LEU A 641 -2.45 -3.84 -32.01
C LEU A 641 -1.68 -3.37 -33.27
N SER A 642 -1.09 -2.18 -33.22
CA SER A 642 -0.26 -1.63 -34.29
C SER A 642 0.75 -0.61 -33.76
N VAL A 643 1.79 -0.33 -34.55
CA VAL A 643 2.82 0.69 -34.26
C VAL A 643 2.27 2.13 -34.16
N ALA A 644 0.98 2.34 -34.47
CA ALA A 644 0.27 3.60 -34.24
C ALA A 644 -0.18 3.77 -32.77
N ALA A 645 -0.16 2.69 -31.97
CA ALA A 645 -0.47 2.72 -30.55
C ALA A 645 0.43 3.74 -29.85
N THR A 646 -0.20 4.70 -29.16
CA THR A 646 0.46 5.90 -28.67
C THR A 646 0.15 6.13 -27.19
N LYS A 647 1.19 6.43 -26.40
CA LYS A 647 1.09 6.96 -25.04
C LYS A 647 1.42 8.45 -25.02
N ARG A 648 0.64 9.25 -24.30
CA ARG A 648 1.01 10.60 -23.88
C ARG A 648 2.05 10.54 -22.75
N LEU A 649 3.15 11.27 -22.94
CA LEU A 649 4.13 11.55 -21.91
C LEU A 649 4.09 13.03 -21.53
N ARG A 650 4.16 13.36 -20.24
CA ARG A 650 4.32 14.73 -19.74
C ARG A 650 5.80 15.00 -19.47
N LEU A 651 6.35 15.95 -20.24
CA LEU A 651 7.73 16.39 -20.14
C LEU A 651 7.84 17.57 -19.17
N LEU A 652 8.70 17.46 -18.17
CA LEU A 652 8.90 18.47 -17.12
C LEU A 652 10.37 18.82 -16.97
N LEU A 653 10.68 20.11 -16.87
CA LEU A 653 12.06 20.61 -16.72
C LEU A 653 12.21 21.27 -15.36
N PHE A 654 13.10 20.71 -14.53
CA PHE A 654 13.45 21.23 -13.22
C PHE A 654 14.92 21.67 -13.15
N ALA A 655 15.19 22.69 -12.34
CA ALA A 655 16.53 23.15 -12.02
C ALA A 655 16.59 23.66 -10.57
N PRO A 656 17.75 23.67 -9.89
CA PRO A 656 17.83 24.07 -8.48
C PRO A 656 17.47 25.53 -8.27
N VAL A 657 16.64 25.81 -7.25
CA VAL A 657 16.19 27.17 -6.86
C VAL A 657 17.38 28.07 -6.47
N ALA A 658 18.39 27.50 -5.83
CA ALA A 658 19.60 28.19 -5.44
C ALA A 658 20.82 27.35 -5.85
N CYS A 659 21.78 27.96 -6.56
CA CYS A 659 23.05 27.31 -6.89
C CYS A 659 24.26 28.19 -6.53
N THR A 660 25.01 27.76 -5.53
CA THR A 660 26.32 28.33 -5.16
C THR A 660 27.47 27.71 -5.95
N SER A 661 27.30 26.50 -6.51
CA SER A 661 28.31 25.79 -7.31
C SER A 661 28.57 26.46 -8.67
N LEU A 662 29.69 26.15 -9.31
CA LEU A 662 29.87 26.42 -10.74
C LEU A 662 29.09 25.43 -11.62
N GLU A 663 28.65 24.30 -11.06
CA GLU A 663 27.83 23.31 -11.75
C GLU A 663 26.34 23.64 -11.62
N TYR A 664 25.60 23.56 -12.72
CA TYR A 664 24.17 23.81 -12.79
C TYR A 664 23.48 22.65 -13.50
N ASN A 665 22.52 22.02 -12.85
CA ASN A 665 21.87 20.80 -13.33
C ASN A 665 20.44 21.09 -13.78
N ILE A 666 20.12 20.75 -15.03
CA ILE A 666 18.75 20.72 -15.54
C ILE A 666 18.29 19.27 -15.60
N ARG A 667 17.25 18.92 -14.85
CA ARG A 667 16.62 17.60 -14.84
C ARG A 667 15.41 17.62 -15.76
N VAL A 668 15.41 16.75 -16.76
CA VAL A 668 14.33 16.63 -17.76
C VAL A 668 13.62 15.31 -17.52
N TYR A 669 12.44 15.37 -16.92
CA TYR A 669 11.61 14.20 -16.64
C TYR A 669 10.72 13.86 -17.84
N CYS A 670 10.51 12.56 -18.05
CA CYS A 670 9.67 11.99 -19.10
C CYS A 670 8.66 11.04 -18.45
N LEU A 671 7.56 11.60 -17.95
CA LEU A 671 6.57 10.88 -17.15
C LEU A 671 5.38 10.43 -18.00
N HIS A 672 4.61 9.47 -17.50
CA HIS A 672 3.29 9.19 -18.05
C HIS A 672 2.34 10.36 -17.78
N ASP A 673 1.53 10.75 -18.76
CA ASP A 673 0.66 11.93 -18.70
C ASP A 673 -0.57 11.71 -17.80
N THR A 674 -0.33 11.77 -16.49
CA THR A 674 -1.23 11.43 -15.37
C THR A 674 -0.92 12.34 -14.18
N HIS A 675 -1.92 12.77 -13.41
CA HIS A 675 -1.71 13.73 -12.32
C HIS A 675 -0.98 13.12 -11.11
N ASP A 676 -1.10 11.82 -10.85
CA ASP A 676 -0.35 11.16 -9.77
C ASP A 676 1.17 11.17 -10.03
N ALA A 677 1.61 10.84 -11.24
CA ALA A 677 3.02 10.92 -11.63
C ALA A 677 3.56 12.36 -11.53
N LEU A 678 2.77 13.36 -11.94
CA LEU A 678 3.12 14.77 -11.79
C LEU A 678 3.27 15.15 -10.31
N LYS A 679 2.29 14.80 -9.45
CA LYS A 679 2.31 15.08 -8.01
C LYS A 679 3.54 14.49 -7.33
N GLU A 680 3.88 13.23 -7.61
CA GLU A 680 5.05 12.57 -7.02
C GLU A 680 6.36 13.26 -7.41
N VAL A 681 6.56 13.60 -8.69
CA VAL A 681 7.78 14.28 -9.14
C VAL A 681 7.87 15.72 -8.63
N VAL A 682 6.74 16.44 -8.56
CA VAL A 682 6.70 17.79 -7.96
C VAL A 682 7.04 17.72 -6.46
N GLN A 683 6.59 16.70 -5.74
CA GLN A 683 6.92 16.50 -4.33
C GLN A 683 8.39 16.11 -4.13
N LEU A 684 8.94 15.25 -5.01
CA LEU A 684 10.36 14.90 -5.03
C LEU A 684 11.25 16.12 -5.32
N GLU A 685 10.92 16.92 -6.32
CA GLU A 685 11.70 18.12 -6.68
C GLU A 685 11.63 19.20 -5.59
N LYS A 686 10.50 19.36 -4.90
CA LYS A 686 10.41 20.19 -3.69
C LYS A 686 11.38 19.71 -2.59
N GLN A 687 11.57 18.40 -2.41
CA GLN A 687 12.56 17.85 -1.48
C GLN A 687 14.01 18.04 -1.96
N LEU A 688 14.25 17.99 -3.28
CA LEU A 688 15.57 18.21 -3.90
C LEU A 688 15.94 19.69 -4.10
N GLY A 689 15.11 20.63 -3.63
CA GLY A 689 15.32 22.07 -3.82
C GLY A 689 15.23 22.54 -5.28
N GLY A 690 14.50 21.81 -6.12
CA GLY A 690 14.25 22.15 -7.51
C GLY A 690 12.98 22.98 -7.71
N GLN A 691 13.01 23.82 -8.75
CA GLN A 691 11.86 24.51 -9.30
C GLN A 691 11.65 24.12 -10.76
N LEU A 692 10.38 24.11 -11.18
CA LEU A 692 10.01 24.04 -12.58
C LEU A 692 10.57 25.28 -13.30
N ILE A 693 11.11 25.14 -14.51
CA ILE A 693 11.70 26.26 -15.28
C ILE A 693 10.98 26.56 -16.61
N GLN A 694 10.03 25.72 -17.00
CA GLN A 694 9.21 25.83 -18.22
C GLN A 694 7.84 25.18 -17.98
N GLU A 695 6.83 25.62 -18.72
CA GLU A 695 5.52 24.95 -18.75
C GLU A 695 5.66 23.49 -19.24
N PRO A 696 4.95 22.52 -18.65
CA PRO A 696 5.01 21.12 -19.08
C PRO A 696 4.54 20.94 -20.53
N ARG A 697 5.09 19.96 -21.24
CA ARG A 697 4.66 19.65 -22.63
C ARG A 697 4.28 18.18 -22.80
N VAL A 698 3.26 17.93 -23.61
CA VAL A 698 2.87 16.57 -23.99
C VAL A 698 3.67 16.09 -25.20
N LEU A 699 4.16 14.85 -25.13
CA LEU A 699 4.82 14.14 -26.22
C LEU A 699 4.09 12.82 -26.49
N HIS A 700 3.80 12.53 -27.75
CA HIS A 700 3.19 11.28 -28.18
C HIS A 700 4.28 10.23 -28.48
N PHE A 701 4.37 9.22 -27.62
CA PHE A 701 5.34 8.14 -27.70
C PHE A 701 4.68 6.88 -28.28
N LYS A 702 5.18 6.40 -29.42
CA LYS A 702 4.57 5.33 -30.23
C LYS A 702 5.20 3.97 -29.93
N ASP A 703 4.46 2.89 -30.17
CA ASP A 703 4.97 1.50 -30.14
C ASP A 703 5.85 1.18 -31.37
N SER A 704 6.93 1.94 -31.55
CA SER A 704 7.87 1.80 -32.67
C SER A 704 9.19 1.15 -32.27
N TYR A 705 9.31 0.66 -31.02
CA TYR A 705 10.54 0.10 -30.42
C TYR A 705 11.73 1.07 -30.35
N HIS A 706 11.54 2.34 -30.71
CA HIS A 706 12.58 3.35 -30.75
C HIS A 706 12.74 4.10 -29.43
N ASN A 707 14.01 4.34 -29.05
CA ASN A 707 14.39 5.07 -27.84
C ASN A 707 13.98 6.55 -27.89
N LEU A 708 13.85 7.15 -26.71
CA LEU A 708 13.69 8.58 -26.55
C LEU A 708 15.08 9.24 -26.45
N ARG A 709 15.35 10.23 -27.30
CA ARG A 709 16.57 11.05 -27.30
C ARG A 709 16.33 12.41 -26.67
N LEU A 710 17.30 12.87 -25.90
CA LEU A 710 17.30 14.18 -25.26
C LEU A 710 18.62 14.89 -25.56
N SER A 711 18.59 16.14 -26.00
CA SER A 711 19.80 16.94 -26.25
C SER A 711 19.65 18.39 -25.78
N ILE A 712 20.79 19.07 -25.61
CA ILE A 712 20.86 20.48 -25.26
C ILE A 712 21.70 21.24 -26.29
N HIS A 713 21.12 22.29 -26.84
CA HIS A 713 21.64 23.11 -27.92
C HIS A 713 21.68 24.59 -27.51
N ASP A 714 22.29 25.42 -28.34
CA ASP A 714 22.35 26.88 -28.21
C ASP A 714 22.94 27.39 -26.87
N VAL A 715 23.73 26.56 -26.19
CA VAL A 715 24.42 26.91 -24.93
C VAL A 715 25.50 27.96 -25.22
N PRO A 716 25.53 29.14 -24.54
CA PRO A 716 26.45 30.22 -24.87
C PRO A 716 27.87 29.87 -24.42
N SER A 717 28.70 29.39 -25.36
CA SER A 717 30.05 28.88 -25.10
C SER A 717 31.04 29.89 -24.51
N SER A 718 30.70 31.17 -24.51
CA SER A 718 31.43 32.26 -23.84
C SER A 718 31.17 32.34 -22.33
N LEU A 719 30.05 31.80 -21.83
CA LEU A 719 29.58 31.92 -20.44
C LEU A 719 29.33 30.57 -19.77
N TRP A 720 29.03 29.54 -20.57
CA TRP A 720 28.60 28.22 -20.14
C TRP A 720 29.28 27.12 -20.95
N LYS A 721 29.55 25.99 -20.29
CA LYS A 721 30.10 24.77 -20.89
C LYS A 721 29.23 23.58 -20.50
N SER A 722 28.84 22.74 -21.45
CA SER A 722 28.20 21.46 -21.14
C SER A 722 29.25 20.45 -20.66
N LYS A 723 28.93 19.67 -19.61
CA LYS A 723 29.75 18.51 -19.18
C LYS A 723 29.37 17.22 -19.92
N LEU A 724 28.35 17.24 -20.77
CA LEU A 724 27.95 16.08 -21.56
C LEU A 724 29.00 15.81 -22.66
N LEU A 725 29.61 14.62 -22.62
CA LEU A 725 30.63 14.18 -23.58
C LEU A 725 30.04 13.79 -24.95
N VAL A 726 28.79 13.36 -24.96
CA VAL A 726 28.00 12.98 -26.13
C VAL A 726 27.06 14.13 -26.53
N SER A 727 26.55 14.14 -27.76
CA SER A 727 25.63 15.19 -28.23
C SER A 727 24.20 15.03 -27.72
N TYR A 728 23.83 13.86 -27.21
CA TYR A 728 22.50 13.54 -26.67
C TYR A 728 22.58 12.43 -25.60
N GLN A 729 21.54 12.33 -24.78
CA GLN A 729 21.27 11.20 -23.88
C GLN A 729 20.11 10.37 -24.45
N GLU A 730 20.01 9.09 -24.08
CA GLU A 730 18.91 8.20 -24.48
C GLU A 730 18.23 7.56 -23.26
N ILE A 731 16.90 7.45 -23.34
CA ILE A 731 16.09 6.60 -22.46
C ILE A 731 15.59 5.41 -23.29
N PRO A 732 15.91 4.15 -22.90
CA PRO A 732 15.50 2.95 -23.62
C PRO A 732 13.98 2.83 -23.75
N PHE A 733 13.51 2.40 -24.93
CA PHE A 733 12.08 2.24 -25.26
C PHE A 733 11.29 1.53 -24.15
N TYR A 734 11.73 0.33 -23.72
CA TYR A 734 11.00 -0.50 -22.76
C TYR A 734 10.86 0.11 -21.36
N HIS A 735 11.76 1.01 -20.95
CA HIS A 735 11.65 1.68 -19.65
C HIS A 735 10.43 2.62 -19.63
N ILE A 736 10.24 3.35 -20.73
CA ILE A 736 9.08 4.22 -20.94
C ILE A 736 7.84 3.36 -21.19
N TRP A 737 7.91 2.46 -22.18
CA TRP A 737 6.72 1.76 -22.67
C TRP A 737 6.04 0.93 -21.59
N ASN A 738 6.78 0.23 -20.73
CA ASN A 738 6.18 -0.70 -19.75
C ASN A 738 5.52 -0.02 -18.53
N GLY A 739 5.80 1.27 -18.27
CA GLY A 739 5.21 1.99 -17.13
C GLY A 739 5.73 1.60 -15.74
N THR A 740 6.81 0.83 -15.64
CA THR A 740 7.33 0.29 -14.37
C THR A 740 8.30 1.20 -13.63
N GLN A 741 8.83 2.26 -14.28
CA GLN A 741 9.73 3.23 -13.67
C GLN A 741 9.05 4.61 -13.59
N GLN A 742 8.78 5.08 -12.37
CA GLN A 742 8.00 6.32 -12.15
C GLN A 742 8.81 7.61 -12.40
N TYR A 743 10.13 7.59 -12.25
CA TYR A 743 10.96 8.81 -12.18
C TYR A 743 12.00 8.90 -13.31
N LEU A 744 11.61 8.50 -14.52
CA LEU A 744 12.46 8.59 -15.71
C LEU A 744 12.85 10.03 -16.01
N HIS A 745 14.16 10.30 -15.98
CA HIS A 745 14.71 11.61 -16.31
C HIS A 745 16.14 11.50 -16.85
N CYS A 746 16.56 12.50 -17.61
CA CYS A 746 17.97 12.76 -17.88
C CYS A 746 18.41 14.06 -17.20
N THR A 747 19.67 14.12 -16.78
CA THR A 747 20.26 15.33 -16.18
C THR A 747 21.29 15.93 -17.15
N PHE A 748 21.12 17.20 -17.49
CA PHE A 748 22.13 17.98 -18.21
C PHE A 748 22.92 18.83 -17.20
N THR A 749 24.18 18.49 -17.01
CA THR A 749 25.11 19.26 -16.18
C THR A 749 25.83 20.30 -17.02
N LEU A 750 25.61 21.57 -16.69
CA LEU A 750 26.27 22.74 -17.24
C LEU A 750 27.28 23.29 -16.22
N GLU A 751 28.28 24.01 -16.70
CA GLU A 751 29.34 24.63 -15.91
C GLU A 751 29.44 26.11 -16.31
N ARG A 752 29.24 27.03 -15.36
CA ARG A 752 29.42 28.47 -15.61
C ARG A 752 30.89 28.85 -15.56
N VAL A 753 31.33 29.67 -16.50
CA VAL A 753 32.71 30.16 -16.60
C VAL A 753 33.09 31.05 -15.42
N ASN A 754 32.11 31.76 -14.82
CA ASN A 754 32.32 32.59 -13.65
C ASN A 754 31.11 32.54 -12.70
N ALA A 755 31.32 32.71 -11.39
CA ALA A 755 30.26 32.70 -10.39
C ALA A 755 29.27 33.89 -10.53
N SER A 756 29.67 34.95 -11.23
CA SER A 756 28.80 36.09 -11.58
C SER A 756 27.83 35.80 -12.74
N THR A 757 28.00 34.71 -13.48
CA THR A 757 27.10 34.34 -14.59
C THR A 757 25.77 33.86 -14.01
N SER A 758 24.72 34.65 -14.22
CA SER A 758 23.34 34.36 -13.79
C SER A 758 22.40 33.97 -14.93
N ASP A 759 22.66 34.42 -16.16
CA ASP A 759 21.74 34.26 -17.28
C ASP A 759 22.06 32.98 -18.06
N LEU A 760 21.02 32.17 -18.30
CA LEU A 760 21.10 30.96 -19.11
C LEU A 760 20.05 30.99 -20.21
N ALA A 761 20.52 31.05 -21.45
CA ALA A 761 19.73 30.89 -22.65
C ALA A 761 20.18 29.60 -23.35
N CYS A 762 19.31 28.61 -23.52
CA CYS A 762 19.63 27.36 -24.24
C CYS A 762 18.36 26.68 -24.75
N LYS A 763 18.50 25.66 -25.60
CA LYS A 763 17.37 24.92 -26.17
C LYS A 763 17.48 23.43 -25.87
N VAL A 764 16.53 22.88 -25.12
CA VAL A 764 16.43 21.44 -24.85
C VAL A 764 15.47 20.81 -25.85
N TRP A 765 15.89 19.71 -26.46
CA TRP A 765 15.07 18.88 -27.36
C TRP A 765 14.83 17.51 -26.73
N VAL A 766 13.62 17.00 -26.91
CA VAL A 766 13.20 15.65 -26.49
C VAL A 766 12.38 15.03 -27.61
N TRP A 767 12.81 13.91 -28.18
CA TRP A 767 12.12 13.28 -29.32
C TRP A 767 12.30 11.77 -29.33
N GLN A 768 11.32 11.05 -29.86
CA GLN A 768 11.47 9.62 -30.14
C GLN A 768 12.22 9.46 -31.46
N VAL A 769 13.15 8.51 -31.55
CA VAL A 769 13.78 8.18 -32.84
C VAL A 769 12.69 7.70 -33.82
N GLU A 770 12.64 8.29 -35.01
CA GLU A 770 11.57 8.08 -36.01
C GLU A 770 10.13 8.37 -35.50
N GLY A 771 9.99 9.18 -34.44
CA GLY A 771 8.70 9.57 -33.88
C GLY A 771 8.58 11.08 -33.63
N ASP A 772 7.65 11.44 -32.74
CA ASP A 772 7.34 12.84 -32.43
C ASP A 772 8.42 13.48 -31.56
N GLY A 773 8.43 14.82 -31.49
CA GLY A 773 9.41 15.57 -30.69
C GLY A 773 8.88 16.92 -30.17
N GLN A 774 9.44 17.35 -29.06
CA GLN A 774 9.20 18.62 -28.40
C GLN A 774 10.52 19.39 -28.20
N SER A 775 10.42 20.72 -28.10
CA SER A 775 11.56 21.56 -27.73
C SER A 775 11.17 22.66 -26.75
N PHE A 776 12.09 22.96 -25.85
CA PHE A 776 11.98 23.95 -24.79
C PHE A 776 13.00 25.05 -25.01
N ASN A 777 12.54 26.29 -25.19
CA ASN A 777 13.40 27.46 -25.30
C ASN A 777 13.60 28.05 -23.90
N ILE A 778 14.70 27.69 -23.27
CA ILE A 778 15.02 28.08 -21.90
C ILE A 778 15.70 29.45 -21.94
N ASN A 779 15.11 30.45 -21.29
CA ASN A 779 15.71 31.78 -21.12
C ASN A 779 15.29 32.35 -19.76
N PHE A 780 16.17 32.22 -18.76
CA PHE A 780 15.92 32.69 -17.40
C PHE A 780 17.20 33.09 -16.67
N ASN A 781 17.01 33.88 -15.61
CA ASN A 781 18.08 34.29 -14.71
C ASN A 781 18.05 33.42 -13.43
N ILE A 782 19.09 32.61 -13.23
CA ILE A 782 19.21 31.62 -12.15
C ILE A 782 19.08 32.25 -10.74
N THR A 783 19.34 33.54 -10.58
CA THR A 783 19.31 34.23 -9.28
C THR A 783 18.02 34.96 -8.95
N LYS A 784 17.09 35.09 -9.91
CA LYS A 784 15.90 35.95 -9.78
C LYS A 784 14.59 35.33 -10.24
N ASP A 785 14.63 34.20 -10.95
CA ASP A 785 13.50 33.72 -11.71
C ASP A 785 12.72 32.62 -11.00
N THR A 786 11.63 33.01 -10.35
CA THR A 786 10.65 32.12 -9.69
C THR A 786 9.35 32.01 -10.49
N ARG A 787 9.31 32.42 -11.76
CA ARG A 787 8.07 32.60 -12.57
C ARG A 787 7.16 31.37 -12.64
N PHE A 788 7.70 30.16 -12.46
CA PHE A 788 6.95 28.90 -12.55
C PHE A 788 6.67 28.25 -11.18
N ALA A 789 7.15 28.84 -10.07
CA ALA A 789 6.87 28.34 -8.72
C ALA A 789 5.37 28.40 -8.37
N GLU A 790 4.65 29.41 -8.89
CA GLU A 790 3.22 29.62 -8.66
C GLU A 790 2.34 28.65 -9.47
N MET A 791 2.80 28.20 -10.64
CA MET A 791 2.04 27.28 -11.51
C MET A 791 1.79 25.92 -10.85
N LEU A 792 2.70 25.49 -9.96
CA LEU A 792 2.57 24.27 -9.13
C LEU A 792 1.93 24.54 -7.75
N ALA A 793 1.58 25.80 -7.46
CA ALA A 793 0.85 26.18 -6.25
C ALA A 793 -0.67 26.27 -6.48
N LEU A 794 -1.12 26.50 -7.72
CA LEU A 794 -2.55 26.60 -8.05
C LEU A 794 -3.33 25.28 -7.91
N GLU A 795 -2.65 24.12 -7.99
CA GLU A 795 -3.24 22.82 -7.64
C GLU A 795 -3.19 22.54 -6.12
N SER A 796 -2.62 23.44 -5.29
CA SER A 796 -2.37 23.17 -3.87
C SER A 796 -3.50 23.59 -2.91
N GLU A 797 -4.69 23.93 -3.41
CA GLU A 797 -5.86 24.05 -2.53
C GLU A 797 -6.29 22.67 -2.04
N GLY A 798 -6.20 22.46 -0.71
CA GLY A 798 -6.46 21.19 -0.06
C GLY A 798 -7.93 20.76 -0.13
N GLY A 799 -8.34 20.19 -1.26
CA GLY A 799 -9.66 19.60 -1.43
C GLY A 799 -9.94 18.55 -0.36
N VAL A 800 -11.10 18.64 0.30
CA VAL A 800 -11.50 17.73 1.38
C VAL A 800 -11.53 16.29 0.82
N PRO A 801 -10.77 15.34 1.39
CA PRO A 801 -10.61 14.00 0.81
C PRO A 801 -11.89 13.15 0.86
N ALA A 802 -12.88 13.55 1.66
CA ALA A 802 -14.20 12.93 1.73
C ALA A 802 -15.29 14.01 1.83
N LEU A 803 -16.28 13.96 0.93
CA LEU A 803 -17.46 14.81 0.92
C LEU A 803 -18.71 13.95 1.01
N VAL A 804 -19.63 14.24 1.93
CA VAL A 804 -20.86 13.47 2.13
C VAL A 804 -22.04 14.14 1.41
N GLY A 805 -22.98 13.35 0.89
CA GLY A 805 -24.22 13.90 0.31
C GLY A 805 -25.00 14.76 1.32
N PRO A 806 -25.59 15.90 0.91
CA PRO A 806 -25.70 16.38 -0.46
C PRO A 806 -24.47 17.18 -0.97
N SER A 807 -23.58 17.65 -0.10
CA SER A 807 -22.45 18.55 -0.46
C SER A 807 -21.45 18.00 -1.49
N ALA A 808 -21.45 16.69 -1.71
CA ALA A 808 -20.61 16.02 -2.71
C ALA A 808 -21.10 16.16 -4.17
N PHE A 809 -22.30 16.69 -4.40
CA PHE A 809 -22.98 16.73 -5.70
C PHE A 809 -23.27 18.17 -6.12
N LYS A 810 -23.15 18.47 -7.42
CA LYS A 810 -23.47 19.78 -7.97
C LYS A 810 -24.93 19.90 -8.39
N ILE A 811 -25.60 18.80 -8.75
CA ILE A 811 -27.02 18.81 -9.14
C ILE A 811 -27.89 18.67 -7.88
N PRO A 812 -28.70 19.68 -7.50
CA PRO A 812 -29.60 19.58 -6.35
C PRO A 812 -30.57 18.40 -6.49
N PHE A 813 -30.83 17.69 -5.39
CA PHE A 813 -31.61 16.45 -5.39
C PHE A 813 -32.98 16.57 -6.08
N LEU A 814 -33.70 17.69 -5.86
CA LEU A 814 -35.01 17.94 -6.47
C LEU A 814 -34.93 18.13 -7.99
N ILE A 815 -33.90 18.82 -8.47
CA ILE A 815 -33.65 19.02 -9.91
C ILE A 815 -33.26 17.69 -10.56
N ARG A 816 -32.37 16.95 -9.91
CA ARG A 816 -31.96 15.61 -10.34
C ARG A 816 -33.16 14.67 -10.51
N GLN A 817 -34.07 14.62 -9.54
CA GLN A 817 -35.28 13.80 -9.62
C GLN A 817 -36.21 14.23 -10.75
N LYS A 818 -36.44 15.55 -10.94
CA LYS A 818 -37.25 16.06 -12.07
C LYS A 818 -36.69 15.59 -13.42
N ILE A 819 -35.38 15.73 -13.65
CA ILE A 819 -34.71 15.30 -14.89
C ILE A 819 -34.88 13.79 -15.10
N ILE A 820 -34.66 12.98 -14.06
CA ILE A 820 -34.85 11.51 -14.10
C ILE A 820 -36.29 11.15 -14.50
N THR A 821 -37.30 11.70 -13.81
CA THR A 821 -38.72 11.42 -14.10
C THR A 821 -39.18 11.86 -15.48
N SER A 822 -38.48 12.84 -16.08
CA SER A 822 -38.78 13.42 -17.39
C SER A 822 -38.15 12.65 -18.56
N LEU A 823 -36.96 12.06 -18.37
CA LEU A 823 -36.15 11.50 -19.47
C LEU A 823 -35.95 9.98 -19.44
N ASP A 824 -36.22 9.29 -18.33
CA ASP A 824 -36.25 7.82 -18.30
C ASP A 824 -37.40 7.20 -19.12
N PRO A 825 -38.63 7.75 -19.16
CA PRO A 825 -39.70 7.22 -20.00
C PRO A 825 -39.35 7.33 -21.49
N PRO A 826 -39.51 6.27 -22.30
CA PRO A 826 -39.18 6.32 -23.72
C PRO A 826 -40.11 7.28 -24.47
N CYS A 827 -39.54 8.28 -25.14
CA CYS A 827 -40.30 9.31 -25.85
C CYS A 827 -40.42 8.96 -27.35
N SER A 828 -41.63 8.99 -27.90
CA SER A 828 -41.86 8.76 -29.33
C SER A 828 -41.23 9.81 -30.26
N ARG A 829 -40.85 10.98 -29.73
CA ARG A 829 -40.12 12.04 -30.46
C ARG A 829 -38.59 11.95 -30.29
N GLY A 830 -38.08 10.92 -29.60
CA GLY A 830 -36.65 10.77 -29.28
C GLY A 830 -36.12 11.68 -28.18
N ALA A 831 -36.96 12.55 -27.61
CA ALA A 831 -36.63 13.49 -26.54
C ALA A 831 -36.56 12.79 -25.16
N ASP A 832 -35.63 11.84 -25.04
CA ASP A 832 -35.34 11.07 -23.84
C ASP A 832 -33.83 11.00 -23.56
N TRP A 833 -33.45 10.16 -22.60
CA TRP A 833 -32.07 9.95 -22.16
C TRP A 833 -31.05 9.69 -23.29
N ARG A 834 -31.47 9.14 -24.44
CA ARG A 834 -30.57 8.89 -25.59
C ARG A 834 -30.06 10.19 -26.22
N THR A 835 -30.96 11.17 -26.40
CA THR A 835 -30.58 12.48 -26.92
C THR A 835 -29.79 13.30 -25.88
N LEU A 836 -30.05 13.09 -24.58
CA LEU A 836 -29.18 13.65 -23.53
C LEU A 836 -27.77 13.05 -23.61
N ALA A 837 -27.63 11.74 -23.75
CA ALA A 837 -26.33 11.08 -23.90
C ALA A 837 -25.56 11.60 -25.13
N GLN A 838 -26.20 11.70 -26.29
CA GLN A 838 -25.60 12.26 -27.50
C GLN A 838 -25.10 13.71 -27.30
N LYS A 839 -25.90 14.57 -26.65
CA LYS A 839 -25.49 15.96 -26.35
C LYS A 839 -24.34 16.09 -25.35
N LEU A 840 -24.15 15.09 -24.49
CA LEU A 840 -23.06 15.04 -23.52
C LEU A 840 -21.83 14.26 -24.05
N HIS A 841 -21.88 13.81 -25.31
CA HIS A 841 -20.88 12.95 -25.96
C HIS A 841 -20.64 11.62 -25.22
N LEU A 842 -21.74 10.94 -24.87
CA LEU A 842 -21.80 9.68 -24.12
C LEU A 842 -22.52 8.57 -24.92
N ASP A 843 -22.37 8.57 -26.25
CA ASP A 843 -23.12 7.73 -27.18
C ASP A 843 -22.42 6.42 -27.58
N SER A 844 -21.17 6.21 -27.15
CA SER A 844 -20.38 5.00 -27.48
C SER A 844 -21.06 3.68 -27.10
N HIS A 845 -21.70 3.61 -25.94
CA HIS A 845 -22.34 2.39 -25.43
C HIS A 845 -23.72 2.66 -24.78
N LEU A 846 -24.67 3.16 -25.58
CA LEU A 846 -26.07 3.35 -25.16
C LEU A 846 -26.73 2.06 -24.62
N SER A 847 -26.26 0.88 -25.02
CA SER A 847 -26.72 -0.43 -24.54
C SER A 847 -26.53 -0.63 -23.04
N PHE A 848 -25.45 -0.10 -22.45
CA PHE A 848 -25.21 -0.16 -21.01
C PHE A 848 -26.24 0.68 -20.24
N PHE A 849 -26.46 1.94 -20.66
CA PHE A 849 -27.44 2.80 -19.98
C PHE A 849 -28.85 2.21 -20.07
N ALA A 850 -29.22 1.64 -21.22
CA ALA A 850 -30.51 0.97 -21.42
C ALA A 850 -30.72 -0.28 -20.53
N SER A 851 -29.66 -0.94 -20.06
CA SER A 851 -29.79 -2.13 -19.21
C SER A 851 -30.04 -1.80 -17.73
N LYS A 852 -29.82 -0.54 -17.32
CA LYS A 852 -29.97 -0.10 -15.93
C LYS A 852 -31.37 0.45 -15.64
N PRO A 853 -31.90 0.34 -14.41
CA PRO A 853 -33.27 0.75 -14.07
C PRO A 853 -33.59 2.25 -14.27
N SER A 854 -32.57 3.10 -14.39
CA SER A 854 -32.67 4.53 -14.67
C SER A 854 -31.47 4.95 -15.53
N PRO A 855 -31.62 4.94 -16.87
CA PRO A 855 -30.57 5.37 -17.79
C PRO A 855 -30.12 6.81 -17.51
N THR A 856 -31.06 7.71 -17.23
CA THR A 856 -30.79 9.13 -16.94
C THR A 856 -29.97 9.29 -15.67
N ALA A 857 -30.26 8.52 -14.60
CA ALA A 857 -29.48 8.59 -13.37
C ALA A 857 -28.00 8.21 -13.59
N MET A 858 -27.71 7.26 -14.49
CA MET A 858 -26.33 6.87 -14.82
C MET A 858 -25.60 7.98 -15.60
N ILE A 859 -26.27 8.59 -16.59
CA ILE A 859 -25.75 9.73 -17.34
C ILE A 859 -25.44 10.92 -16.41
N LEU A 860 -26.35 11.24 -15.49
CA LEU A 860 -26.14 12.31 -14.51
C LEU A 860 -25.01 11.98 -13.51
N ASN A 861 -24.82 10.70 -13.13
CA ASN A 861 -23.69 10.30 -12.30
C ASN A 861 -22.36 10.49 -13.05
N LEU A 862 -22.31 10.16 -14.34
CA LEU A 862 -21.12 10.37 -15.17
C LEU A 862 -20.80 11.85 -15.32
N TRP A 863 -21.82 12.69 -15.49
CA TRP A 863 -21.66 14.14 -15.55
C TRP A 863 -21.09 14.70 -14.23
N GLU A 864 -21.60 14.27 -13.07
CA GLU A 864 -21.07 14.61 -11.73
C GLU A 864 -19.64 14.10 -11.50
N ALA A 865 -19.28 12.94 -12.06
CA ALA A 865 -17.92 12.42 -11.99
C ALA A 865 -16.93 13.30 -12.78
N ARG A 866 -17.29 13.65 -14.03
CA ARG A 866 -16.50 14.46 -14.98
C ARG A 866 -16.31 15.93 -14.56
N HIS A 867 -17.34 16.56 -13.99
CA HIS A 867 -17.41 18.02 -13.83
C HIS A 867 -17.23 18.49 -12.38
N PHE A 868 -16.30 17.92 -11.63
CA PHE A 868 -16.07 18.28 -10.22
C PHE A 868 -14.63 18.77 -9.98
N PRO A 869 -14.40 19.85 -9.21
CA PRO A 869 -15.38 20.68 -8.51
C PRO A 869 -15.97 21.83 -9.37
N ASN A 870 -15.49 22.01 -10.61
CA ASN A 870 -15.71 23.22 -11.42
C ASN A 870 -16.91 23.16 -12.39
N GLY A 871 -17.85 22.23 -12.18
CA GLY A 871 -18.95 21.97 -13.12
C GLY A 871 -19.95 23.10 -13.27
N ASN A 872 -20.05 23.63 -14.49
CA ASN A 872 -21.02 24.65 -14.84
C ASN A 872 -22.38 24.00 -15.14
N LEU A 873 -23.32 24.13 -14.20
CA LEU A 873 -24.71 23.66 -14.34
C LEU A 873 -25.42 24.23 -15.58
N GLY A 874 -25.00 25.40 -16.08
CA GLY A 874 -25.51 26.01 -17.32
C GLY A 874 -25.29 25.15 -18.56
N GLN A 875 -24.21 24.34 -18.63
CA GLN A 875 -24.00 23.41 -19.74
C GLN A 875 -25.02 22.26 -19.72
N LEU A 876 -25.28 21.70 -18.54
CA LEU A 876 -26.31 20.67 -18.36
C LEU A 876 -27.71 21.25 -18.64
N ALA A 877 -27.99 22.45 -18.15
CA ALA A 877 -29.25 23.15 -18.40
C ALA A 877 -29.46 23.42 -19.90
N ALA A 878 -28.44 23.84 -20.65
CA ALA A 878 -28.53 24.02 -22.10
C ALA A 878 -28.77 22.69 -22.84
N ALA A 879 -28.10 21.61 -22.43
CA ALA A 879 -28.31 20.28 -23.01
C ALA A 879 -29.76 19.80 -22.82
N VAL A 880 -30.31 19.97 -21.61
CA VAL A 880 -31.69 19.60 -21.24
C VAL A 880 -32.73 20.51 -21.89
N ALA A 881 -32.54 21.84 -21.87
CA ALA A 881 -33.48 22.80 -22.45
C ALA A 881 -33.71 22.55 -23.95
N GLY A 882 -32.66 22.21 -24.69
CA GLY A 882 -32.79 21.85 -26.10
C GLY A 882 -33.40 20.47 -26.37
N LEU A 883 -33.99 19.76 -25.38
CA LEU A 883 -34.75 18.52 -25.60
C LEU A 883 -36.23 18.80 -25.93
N GLY A 884 -36.68 20.05 -25.87
CA GLY A 884 -37.98 20.46 -26.44
C GLY A 884 -39.22 19.98 -25.67
N GLN A 885 -39.10 19.74 -24.35
CA GLN A 885 -40.28 19.60 -23.48
C GLN A 885 -40.92 20.98 -23.22
N PRO A 886 -42.26 21.06 -23.07
CA PRO A 886 -42.99 22.33 -22.98
C PRO A 886 -42.76 23.12 -21.67
N ASP A 887 -42.16 22.53 -20.63
CA ASP A 887 -41.87 23.18 -19.34
C ASP A 887 -40.50 23.90 -19.30
N ALA A 888 -40.08 24.52 -20.40
CA ALA A 888 -38.81 25.26 -20.49
C ALA A 888 -38.69 26.43 -19.49
N GLY A 889 -39.81 26.91 -18.93
CA GLY A 889 -39.83 27.96 -17.90
C GLY A 889 -39.47 27.50 -16.48
N LEU A 890 -39.26 26.20 -16.23
CA LEU A 890 -39.10 25.64 -14.88
C LEU A 890 -37.64 25.46 -14.43
N PHE A 891 -36.67 25.92 -15.25
CA PHE A 891 -35.24 25.66 -15.11
C PHE A 891 -34.36 26.93 -15.05
N THR A 892 -34.94 28.10 -14.80
CA THR A 892 -34.18 29.34 -14.54
C THR A 892 -33.59 29.35 -13.14
N VAL A 893 -32.65 28.46 -12.87
CA VAL A 893 -31.87 28.47 -11.63
C VAL A 893 -30.87 29.62 -11.71
N SER A 894 -31.20 30.74 -11.07
CA SER A 894 -30.17 31.70 -10.66
C SER A 894 -29.29 31.06 -9.59
N GLU A 895 -28.00 31.39 -9.55
CA GLU A 895 -27.08 30.89 -8.51
C GLU A 895 -27.52 31.22 -7.06
N ALA A 896 -28.50 32.11 -6.89
CA ALA A 896 -29.08 32.52 -5.61
C ALA A 896 -30.10 31.54 -4.99
N GLU A 897 -30.48 30.44 -5.66
CA GLU A 897 -31.38 29.40 -5.12
C GLU A 897 -30.68 28.04 -4.83
N CYS A 898 -29.35 27.98 -4.95
CA CYS A 898 -28.51 26.81 -4.62
C CYS A 898 -27.86 26.96 -3.24
#